data_AF-A0A1I7JGD6-F1
#
_entry.id   AF-A0A1I7JGD6-F1
#
_cell.length_a   1.000
_cell.length_b   1.000
_cell.length_c   1.000
_cell.angle_alpha   90.00
_cell.angle_beta   90.00
_cell.angle_gamma   90.00
#
_symmetry.space_group_name_H-M   'P 1'
#
loop_
_entity.id
_entity.type
_entity.pdbx_description
1 polymer ?
#
loop_
_entity_poly.entity_id
_entity_poly.type
_entity_poly.pdbx_seq_one_letter_code
_entity_poly.pdbx_strand_id
1 'polypeptide(L)'
;MHQPSRPLRPLRPLRPLRPLRPLRLSLLTSALLLACGAHTLAQALPAGALPTGWNVTSGSAAITQNGNTLNINQTSQQAIANFASFNVGSGALVDIRQINSSAALLARVTGGDPSQIQGQIRADGALWLINQAGIMVGPGARIDVARFIASSLNVSDSDFLAGRMNFKGIGTPGDVRNEGVVNAASGGSIYLVGANVTNSGSLNAPQGKVLLAAGQTVQLVDTATPGVSVAITGTPGEVRNMGRITAEAGRIGLAAGLVSNSGTINASSAVREGGRIFLRASGDIKTSATSNISANGTTGGNVVLIAENAASIDGDVSATGSVGRGGYVDTSGHRSLDVVKAPAVGQGGEWHIDPFNIEIVASGPNFGVTGENVITSNETGAHISASTITNALDNGINVTITTGRGNPALDLAHGDITVSSAISKTAGADAALTLRANNNIIINAPITSTSNKLDLTLNSNYQSDYPADDHAVQLNANLALNGGLLRVSQSEGNGNGTLNIAGGTTTLVTGSIINAAAVNVLAGGTLSGNGTLTGALSNNGNVTVGGSGAIGRLTVQGNYAQGSSGGLNVELQATDGFDQLAVTGTASLNGRLSIRAVNGFVPPLDTTFNVVTAQAAGSSGSFSTIDAPQQSTAAFAASLPISYPSAGTTRITVLPPIPSPVPGSAASTTTSTTPPLPPTADICTIAPNSALCQVLSPPTASEPVRPIQQATNSIIKTVTASKPMALPQQQSSTPEEVAAMPAFIPAAGSSSSGGGNSGGGTTSSGSSGPAATSTTPDENTAKSDDKKDEKAVASKETVAKNEPAKKTFCN
;
A
#
# COMPACT_ATOMS: atom_id res chain seq x y z
N MET A 1 23.33 -18.77 -68.53
CA MET A 1 22.78 -19.76 -69.51
C MET A 1 21.78 -20.66 -68.80
N HIS A 2 21.14 -21.60 -69.51
CA HIS A 2 19.85 -22.20 -69.09
C HIS A 2 19.89 -23.17 -67.89
N GLN A 3 18.82 -23.09 -67.08
CA GLN A 3 17.92 -24.18 -66.65
C GLN A 3 18.16 -25.58 -67.27
N PRO A 4 17.95 -26.70 -66.52
CA PRO A 4 16.59 -27.10 -66.15
C PRO A 4 16.35 -27.70 -64.75
N SER A 5 15.26 -27.23 -64.13
CA SER A 5 14.14 -27.99 -63.56
C SER A 5 14.41 -29.30 -62.79
N ARG A 6 14.10 -29.29 -61.47
CA ARG A 6 13.66 -30.48 -60.73
C ARG A 6 12.23 -30.26 -60.18
N PRO A 7 11.37 -31.30 -60.13
CA PRO A 7 9.94 -31.13 -59.92
C PRO A 7 9.52 -30.92 -58.46
N LEU A 8 8.41 -30.19 -58.28
CA LEU A 8 7.72 -29.99 -57.00
C LEU A 8 7.00 -31.27 -56.53
N ARG A 9 6.92 -31.47 -55.22
CA ARG A 9 6.20 -32.60 -54.60
C ARG A 9 4.80 -32.15 -54.15
N PRO A 10 3.70 -32.77 -54.63
CA PRO A 10 2.35 -32.27 -54.37
C PRO A 10 1.87 -32.52 -52.93
N LEU A 11 1.05 -31.58 -52.43
CA LEU A 11 0.37 -31.65 -51.14
C LEU A 11 -0.70 -32.76 -51.12
N ARG A 12 -0.95 -33.37 -49.95
CA ARG A 12 -2.08 -34.30 -49.76
C ARG A 12 -3.36 -33.52 -49.42
N PRO A 13 -4.50 -33.79 -50.08
CA PRO A 13 -5.76 -33.09 -49.81
C PRO A 13 -6.45 -33.56 -48.52
N LEU A 14 -7.30 -32.68 -47.99
CA LEU A 14 -8.14 -32.89 -46.80
C LEU A 14 -9.16 -34.02 -47.00
N ARG A 15 -9.53 -34.71 -45.90
CA ARG A 15 -10.68 -35.64 -45.89
C ARG A 15 -11.96 -34.90 -45.47
N PRO A 16 -13.09 -35.08 -46.17
CA PRO A 16 -14.35 -34.41 -45.84
C PRO A 16 -15.07 -35.03 -44.64
N LEU A 17 -15.87 -34.20 -43.96
CA LEU A 17 -16.81 -34.58 -42.91
C LEU A 17 -17.88 -35.55 -43.43
N ARG A 18 -18.42 -36.40 -42.54
CA ARG A 18 -19.62 -37.21 -42.81
C ARG A 18 -20.83 -36.69 -42.02
N PRO A 19 -22.04 -36.66 -42.60
CA PRO A 19 -23.20 -36.08 -41.95
C PRO A 19 -23.81 -36.97 -40.86
N LEU A 20 -24.51 -36.32 -39.94
CA LEU A 20 -25.25 -36.93 -38.83
C LEU A 20 -26.38 -37.84 -39.32
N ARG A 21 -26.73 -38.86 -38.53
CA ARG A 21 -28.00 -39.59 -38.62
C ARG A 21 -28.75 -39.47 -37.29
N PRO A 22 -30.09 -39.29 -37.28
CA PRO A 22 -30.85 -39.15 -36.06
C PRO A 22 -30.97 -40.49 -35.32
N LEU A 23 -30.68 -40.51 -34.03
CA LEU A 23 -30.93 -41.66 -33.17
C LEU A 23 -32.43 -41.70 -32.81
N ARG A 24 -33.08 -42.84 -33.00
CA ARG A 24 -34.52 -42.99 -32.71
C ARG A 24 -34.76 -43.20 -31.22
N LEU A 25 -35.75 -42.49 -30.68
CA LEU A 25 -36.29 -42.73 -29.35
C LEU A 25 -37.01 -44.09 -29.33
N SER A 26 -36.77 -44.90 -28.30
CA SER A 26 -37.46 -46.18 -28.07
C SER A 26 -37.61 -46.41 -26.57
N LEU A 27 -38.84 -46.52 -26.08
CA LEU A 27 -39.13 -46.97 -24.72
C LEU A 27 -39.12 -48.50 -24.66
N LEU A 28 -38.73 -49.09 -23.53
CA LEU A 28 -39.49 -50.15 -22.83
C LEU A 28 -38.82 -50.57 -21.51
N THR A 29 -39.48 -50.16 -20.42
CA THR A 29 -39.51 -50.69 -19.04
C THR A 29 -38.94 -52.09 -18.74
N SER A 30 -38.31 -52.22 -17.55
CA SER A 30 -38.80 -53.15 -16.49
C SER A 30 -38.23 -52.85 -15.10
N ALA A 31 -39.00 -53.23 -14.08
CA ALA A 31 -38.88 -52.80 -12.68
C ALA A 31 -37.80 -53.49 -11.82
N LEU A 32 -37.41 -52.84 -10.71
CA LEU A 32 -36.92 -53.50 -9.50
C LEU A 32 -37.18 -52.62 -8.25
N LEU A 33 -37.66 -53.22 -7.15
CA LEU A 33 -37.77 -52.67 -5.77
C LEU A 33 -38.39 -51.25 -5.64
N LEU A 34 -39.64 -51.05 -5.19
CA LEU A 34 -40.34 -51.68 -4.07
C LEU A 34 -39.60 -51.66 -2.71
N ALA A 35 -38.98 -50.53 -2.41
CA ALA A 35 -38.62 -50.13 -1.04
C ALA A 35 -39.21 -48.74 -0.73
N CYS A 36 -40.55 -48.65 -0.63
CA CYS A 36 -41.24 -47.40 -0.30
C CYS A 36 -41.10 -47.08 1.21
N GLY A 37 -39.88 -46.75 1.64
CA GLY A 37 -39.68 -46.04 2.90
C GLY A 37 -40.42 -44.72 2.81
N ALA A 38 -41.40 -44.52 3.70
CA ALA A 38 -42.30 -43.37 3.67
C ALA A 38 -41.49 -42.08 3.85
N HIS A 39 -41.16 -41.43 2.73
CA HIS A 39 -40.66 -40.08 2.73
C HIS A 39 -41.81 -39.22 3.26
N THR A 40 -41.66 -38.74 4.49
CA THR A 40 -42.57 -37.77 5.08
C THR A 40 -42.49 -36.51 4.24
N LEU A 41 -43.41 -36.38 3.27
CA LEU A 41 -43.58 -35.19 2.46
C LEU A 41 -43.65 -34.01 3.44
N ALA A 42 -42.67 -33.11 3.35
CA ALA A 42 -42.57 -31.98 4.26
C ALA A 42 -43.90 -31.20 4.20
N GLN A 43 -44.67 -31.24 5.29
CA GLN A 43 -46.01 -30.67 5.29
C GLN A 43 -45.89 -29.17 5.02
N ALA A 44 -46.55 -28.69 3.98
CA ALA A 44 -46.56 -27.27 3.65
C ALA A 44 -47.09 -26.49 4.86
N LEU A 45 -46.31 -25.50 5.31
CA LEU A 45 -46.63 -24.71 6.49
C LEU A 45 -48.07 -24.16 6.37
N PRO A 46 -48.98 -24.45 7.33
CA PRO A 46 -50.35 -23.95 7.25
C PRO A 46 -50.38 -22.43 7.13
N ALA A 47 -51.25 -21.89 6.27
CA ALA A 47 -51.28 -20.44 6.00
C ALA A 47 -51.54 -19.59 7.26
N GLY A 48 -52.25 -20.13 8.26
CA GLY A 48 -52.47 -19.49 9.57
C GLY A 48 -51.47 -19.87 10.67
N ALA A 49 -50.35 -20.53 10.33
CA ALA A 49 -49.35 -20.93 11.32
C ALA A 49 -48.70 -19.72 12.01
N LEU A 50 -48.45 -19.84 13.31
CA LEU A 50 -47.87 -18.80 14.17
C LEU A 50 -46.78 -19.41 15.05
N PRO A 51 -45.95 -18.58 15.72
CA PRO A 51 -45.04 -19.06 16.76
C PRO A 51 -45.80 -19.74 17.89
N THR A 52 -45.23 -20.79 18.49
CA THR A 52 -45.88 -21.63 19.52
C THR A 52 -44.97 -21.92 20.71
N GLY A 53 -45.58 -22.35 21.83
CA GLY A 53 -44.87 -22.78 23.03
C GLY A 53 -44.00 -21.68 23.63
N TRP A 54 -44.54 -20.45 23.71
CA TRP A 54 -43.79 -19.29 24.18
C TRP A 54 -43.67 -19.22 25.70
N ASN A 55 -42.51 -18.77 26.19
CA ASN A 55 -42.22 -18.54 27.59
C ASN A 55 -41.34 -17.29 27.75
N VAL A 56 -41.81 -16.28 28.47
CA VAL A 56 -41.06 -15.04 28.73
C VAL A 56 -40.16 -15.24 29.95
N THR A 57 -38.84 -15.24 29.73
CA THR A 57 -37.83 -15.50 30.77
C THR A 57 -37.19 -14.24 31.33
N SER A 58 -37.33 -13.09 30.65
CA SER A 58 -36.83 -11.80 31.13
C SER A 58 -37.64 -10.64 30.54
N GLY A 59 -37.74 -9.53 31.28
CA GLY A 59 -38.57 -8.38 30.92
C GLY A 59 -40.07 -8.63 31.07
N SER A 60 -40.88 -7.81 30.38
CA SER A 60 -42.34 -7.89 30.38
C SER A 60 -42.87 -7.76 28.95
N ALA A 61 -43.45 -8.86 28.46
CA ALA A 61 -44.13 -8.92 27.17
C ALA A 61 -45.37 -9.82 27.27
N ALA A 62 -46.55 -9.25 27.01
CA ALA A 62 -47.81 -10.01 26.98
C ALA A 62 -48.05 -10.54 25.55
N ILE A 63 -47.99 -11.87 25.40
CA ILE A 63 -48.16 -12.57 24.12
C ILE A 63 -49.57 -13.13 24.03
N THR A 64 -50.35 -12.71 23.03
CA THR A 64 -51.75 -13.14 22.83
C THR A 64 -52.08 -13.42 21.36
N GLN A 65 -52.65 -14.59 21.10
CA GLN A 65 -53.12 -14.96 19.77
C GLN A 65 -54.57 -14.50 19.55
N ASN A 66 -54.84 -13.95 18.37
CA ASN A 66 -56.17 -13.62 17.88
C ASN A 66 -56.30 -14.08 16.41
N GLY A 67 -56.94 -15.24 16.19
CA GLY A 67 -56.98 -15.90 14.89
C GLY A 67 -55.57 -16.18 14.35
N ASN A 68 -55.28 -15.68 13.14
CA ASN A 68 -53.98 -15.78 12.49
C ASN A 68 -52.99 -14.66 12.88
N THR A 69 -53.30 -13.86 13.92
CA THR A 69 -52.38 -12.82 14.43
C THR A 69 -51.83 -13.19 15.80
N LEU A 70 -50.52 -13.19 15.98
CA LEU A 70 -49.87 -13.21 17.30
C LEU A 70 -49.45 -11.79 17.68
N ASN A 71 -50.03 -11.26 18.75
CA ASN A 71 -49.75 -9.93 19.27
C ASN A 71 -48.74 -10.07 20.41
N ILE A 72 -47.68 -9.26 20.40
CA ILE A 72 -46.66 -9.23 21.47
C ILE A 72 -46.57 -7.79 21.99
N ASN A 73 -47.15 -7.54 23.16
CA ASN A 73 -47.17 -6.23 23.79
C ASN A 73 -46.06 -6.13 24.85
N GLN A 74 -44.91 -5.59 24.46
CA GLN A 74 -43.71 -5.43 25.29
C GLN A 74 -43.69 -4.05 25.98
N THR A 75 -43.71 -4.06 27.31
CA THR A 75 -43.69 -2.85 28.14
C THR A 75 -42.32 -2.55 28.77
N SER A 76 -41.40 -3.53 28.80
CA SER A 76 -40.01 -3.32 29.23
C SER A 76 -39.09 -2.91 28.07
N GLN A 77 -38.02 -2.19 28.36
CA GLN A 77 -37.04 -1.77 27.33
C GLN A 77 -36.35 -2.97 26.64
N GLN A 78 -36.11 -4.06 27.37
CA GLN A 78 -35.64 -5.34 26.82
C GLN A 78 -36.55 -6.47 27.34
N ALA A 79 -36.78 -7.48 26.51
CA ALA A 79 -37.48 -8.71 26.91
C ALA A 79 -36.87 -9.94 26.20
N ILE A 80 -36.93 -11.10 26.85
CA ILE A 80 -36.51 -12.39 26.31
C ILE A 80 -37.70 -13.34 26.36
N ALA A 81 -38.05 -13.92 25.22
CA ALA A 81 -39.06 -14.95 25.06
C ALA A 81 -38.46 -16.16 24.32
N ASN A 82 -38.46 -17.32 24.97
CA ASN A 82 -38.19 -18.59 24.31
C ASN A 82 -39.48 -19.09 23.62
N PHE A 83 -39.35 -19.81 22.51
CA PHE A 83 -40.44 -20.38 21.72
C PHE A 83 -40.12 -21.84 21.36
N ALA A 84 -41.10 -22.73 21.41
CA ALA A 84 -40.94 -24.09 20.88
C ALA A 84 -40.76 -24.08 19.36
N SER A 85 -41.50 -23.22 18.65
CA SER A 85 -41.29 -22.92 17.24
C SER A 85 -41.64 -21.47 16.92
N PHE A 86 -40.96 -20.87 15.94
CA PHE A 86 -41.27 -19.52 15.45
C PHE A 86 -41.41 -19.57 13.93
N ASN A 87 -42.63 -19.89 13.48
CA ASN A 87 -43.05 -19.95 12.09
C ASN A 87 -44.18 -18.94 11.86
N VAL A 88 -44.29 -18.38 10.66
CA VAL A 88 -45.36 -17.43 10.29
C VAL A 88 -45.89 -17.82 8.92
N GLY A 89 -47.08 -18.42 8.88
CA GLY A 89 -47.75 -18.83 7.63
C GLY A 89 -48.08 -17.64 6.72
N SER A 90 -48.28 -17.89 5.43
CA SER A 90 -48.51 -16.86 4.41
C SER A 90 -49.76 -15.99 4.61
N GLY A 91 -50.72 -16.46 5.41
CA GLY A 91 -51.91 -15.73 5.84
C GLY A 91 -51.89 -15.36 7.33
N ALA A 92 -50.70 -15.22 7.93
CA ALA A 92 -50.50 -14.91 9.35
C ALA A 92 -49.64 -13.65 9.58
N LEU A 93 -49.79 -13.06 10.76
CA LEU A 93 -49.11 -11.84 11.21
C LEU A 93 -48.54 -12.02 12.62
N VAL A 94 -47.32 -11.55 12.84
CA VAL A 94 -46.79 -11.28 14.19
C VAL A 94 -46.66 -9.77 14.36
N ASP A 95 -47.40 -9.18 15.30
CA ASP A 95 -47.42 -7.73 15.57
C ASP A 95 -46.82 -7.44 16.94
N ILE A 96 -45.62 -6.85 16.96
CA ILE A 96 -44.79 -6.65 18.14
C ILE A 96 -44.80 -5.18 18.52
N ARG A 97 -45.66 -4.82 19.47
CA ARG A 97 -45.79 -3.46 20.00
C ARG A 97 -44.83 -3.29 21.17
N GLN A 98 -43.89 -2.36 21.02
CA GLN A 98 -42.81 -2.15 21.98
C GLN A 98 -42.87 -0.70 22.49
N ILE A 99 -42.55 -0.49 23.77
CA ILE A 99 -42.68 0.81 24.46
C ILE A 99 -42.01 2.01 23.74
N ASN A 100 -40.98 1.77 22.93
CA ASN A 100 -40.41 2.73 21.98
C ASN A 100 -39.55 2.02 20.92
N SER A 101 -39.08 2.76 19.90
CA SER A 101 -38.30 2.19 18.78
C SER A 101 -36.86 1.77 19.10
N SER A 102 -36.37 2.05 20.31
CA SER A 102 -35.08 1.54 20.82
C SER A 102 -35.20 0.31 21.71
N ALA A 103 -36.44 -0.09 22.07
CA ALA A 103 -36.69 -1.31 22.84
C ALA A 103 -36.43 -2.57 22.00
N ALA A 104 -36.08 -3.68 22.67
CA ALA A 104 -35.67 -4.92 22.00
C ALA A 104 -36.36 -6.17 22.54
N LEU A 105 -36.80 -7.06 21.64
CA LEU A 105 -37.28 -8.41 21.95
C LEU A 105 -36.27 -9.43 21.44
N LEU A 106 -35.86 -10.35 22.30
CA LEU A 106 -35.18 -11.59 21.91
C LEU A 106 -36.20 -12.73 21.84
N ALA A 107 -36.55 -13.13 20.62
CA ALA A 107 -37.32 -14.33 20.31
C ALA A 107 -36.36 -15.47 19.99
N ARG A 108 -36.10 -16.36 20.96
CA ARG A 108 -35.23 -17.53 20.77
C ARG A 108 -36.06 -18.79 20.56
N VAL A 109 -35.82 -19.51 19.48
CA VAL A 109 -36.39 -20.85 19.28
C VAL A 109 -35.55 -21.89 20.02
N THR A 110 -36.23 -22.79 20.74
CA THR A 110 -35.63 -23.90 21.48
C THR A 110 -36.05 -25.28 20.95
N GLY A 111 -36.91 -25.34 19.93
CA GLY A 111 -37.18 -26.56 19.17
C GLY A 111 -36.11 -26.86 18.11
N GLY A 112 -36.22 -28.02 17.46
CA GLY A 112 -35.27 -28.49 16.44
C GLY A 112 -35.56 -28.07 14.99
N ASP A 113 -36.70 -27.41 14.74
CA ASP A 113 -37.15 -27.08 13.38
C ASP A 113 -36.72 -25.66 12.93
N PRO A 114 -36.31 -25.47 11.66
CA PRO A 114 -35.97 -24.15 11.12
C PRO A 114 -37.18 -23.20 11.09
N SER A 115 -36.94 -21.91 11.36
CA SER A 115 -37.98 -20.89 11.35
C SER A 115 -38.40 -20.53 9.92
N GLN A 116 -39.62 -20.89 9.55
CA GLN A 116 -40.23 -20.58 8.26
C GLN A 116 -41.12 -19.35 8.36
N ILE A 117 -40.67 -18.22 7.80
CA ILE A 117 -41.41 -16.97 7.75
C ILE A 117 -41.94 -16.79 6.31
N GLN A 118 -43.25 -16.94 6.13
CA GLN A 118 -43.95 -16.83 4.84
C GLN A 118 -44.97 -15.68 4.82
N GLY A 119 -45.44 -15.25 5.99
CA GLY A 119 -46.37 -14.13 6.18
C GLY A 119 -45.68 -12.84 6.63
N GLN A 120 -46.34 -12.12 7.55
CA GLN A 120 -45.94 -10.78 7.96
C GLN A 120 -45.38 -10.72 9.38
N ILE A 121 -44.33 -9.91 9.59
CA ILE A 121 -43.84 -9.53 10.92
C ILE A 121 -43.73 -8.00 10.98
N ARG A 122 -44.30 -7.41 12.03
CA ARG A 122 -44.16 -6.00 12.36
C ARG A 122 -43.53 -5.86 13.75
N ALA A 123 -42.61 -4.92 13.92
CA ALA A 123 -42.16 -4.49 15.24
C ALA A 123 -41.94 -2.97 15.30
N ASP A 124 -42.41 -2.30 16.36
CA ASP A 124 -42.18 -0.86 16.52
C ASP A 124 -40.71 -0.54 16.89
N GLY A 125 -39.96 -1.52 17.40
CA GLY A 125 -38.54 -1.43 17.79
C GLY A 125 -37.67 -2.53 17.20
N ALA A 126 -36.81 -3.14 18.02
CA ALA A 126 -35.87 -4.18 17.61
C ALA A 126 -36.40 -5.60 17.87
N LEU A 127 -36.30 -6.45 16.85
CA LEU A 127 -36.53 -7.89 16.92
C LEU A 127 -35.23 -8.65 16.69
N TRP A 128 -34.85 -9.50 17.65
CA TRP A 128 -33.81 -10.52 17.51
C TRP A 128 -34.48 -11.90 17.41
N LEU A 129 -34.49 -12.50 16.22
CA LEU A 129 -34.96 -13.87 16.01
C LEU A 129 -33.75 -14.81 15.97
N ILE A 130 -33.66 -15.74 16.93
CA ILE A 130 -32.54 -16.67 17.06
C ILE A 130 -33.07 -18.11 16.94
N ASN A 131 -32.67 -18.85 15.90
CA ASN A 131 -33.02 -20.26 15.72
C ASN A 131 -31.85 -21.07 15.14
N GLN A 132 -31.26 -21.94 15.95
CA GLN A 132 -30.07 -22.72 15.59
C GLN A 132 -30.31 -23.72 14.45
N ALA A 133 -31.55 -24.17 14.23
CA ALA A 133 -31.91 -25.01 13.09
C ALA A 133 -31.94 -24.24 11.75
N GLY A 134 -31.93 -22.91 11.79
CA GLY A 134 -31.94 -22.03 10.62
C GLY A 134 -33.17 -21.11 10.56
N ILE A 135 -33.11 -20.12 9.67
CA ILE A 135 -34.17 -19.13 9.44
C ILE A 135 -34.36 -18.94 7.93
N MET A 136 -35.59 -19.04 7.45
CA MET A 136 -35.96 -18.83 6.05
C MET A 136 -37.11 -17.84 5.94
N VAL A 137 -36.86 -16.70 5.30
CA VAL A 137 -37.86 -15.68 4.96
C VAL A 137 -38.23 -15.88 3.48
N GLY A 138 -39.38 -16.51 3.21
CA GLY A 138 -39.82 -16.89 1.87
C GLY A 138 -40.27 -15.70 0.99
N PRO A 139 -40.50 -15.90 -0.32
CA PRO A 139 -40.63 -14.81 -1.30
C PRO A 139 -41.91 -13.97 -1.16
N GLY A 140 -42.95 -14.48 -0.48
CA GLY A 140 -44.15 -13.71 -0.14
C GLY A 140 -44.07 -12.99 1.21
N ALA A 141 -43.01 -13.22 2.00
CA ALA A 141 -42.91 -12.73 3.37
C ALA A 141 -42.46 -11.27 3.43
N ARG A 142 -42.95 -10.56 4.45
CA ARG A 142 -42.63 -9.15 4.69
C ARG A 142 -42.35 -8.89 6.16
N ILE A 143 -41.21 -8.26 6.44
CA ILE A 143 -40.77 -7.88 7.78
C ILE A 143 -40.53 -6.37 7.81
N ASP A 144 -41.31 -5.63 8.61
CA ASP A 144 -41.15 -4.18 8.82
C ASP A 144 -40.86 -3.89 10.29
N VAL A 145 -39.64 -3.44 10.61
CA VAL A 145 -39.18 -3.23 12.00
C VAL A 145 -38.32 -1.97 12.15
N ALA A 146 -38.00 -1.52 13.36
CA ALA A 146 -36.94 -0.51 13.54
C ALA A 146 -35.54 -1.14 13.41
N ARG A 147 -35.34 -2.34 13.96
CA ARG A 147 -34.10 -3.13 13.79
C ARG A 147 -34.41 -4.63 13.67
N PHE A 148 -33.83 -5.31 12.69
CA PHE A 148 -33.91 -6.76 12.54
C PHE A 148 -32.55 -7.40 12.81
N ILE A 149 -32.52 -8.41 13.68
CA ILE A 149 -31.40 -9.31 13.86
C ILE A 149 -31.95 -10.72 13.68
N ALA A 150 -31.49 -11.46 12.67
CA ALA A 150 -31.83 -12.87 12.48
C ALA A 150 -30.55 -13.70 12.55
N SER A 151 -30.52 -14.73 13.40
CA SER A 151 -29.37 -15.61 13.49
C SER A 151 -29.66 -17.09 13.73
N SER A 152 -28.88 -17.95 13.07
CA SER A 152 -28.74 -19.36 13.44
C SER A 152 -27.58 -19.63 14.40
N LEU A 153 -26.76 -18.63 14.69
CA LEU A 153 -25.79 -18.68 15.78
C LEU A 153 -26.48 -18.19 17.07
N ASN A 154 -26.12 -18.76 18.22
CA ASN A 154 -26.71 -18.37 19.49
C ASN A 154 -26.03 -17.11 20.05
N VAL A 155 -26.80 -16.23 20.68
CA VAL A 155 -26.32 -15.14 21.55
C VAL A 155 -26.73 -15.46 22.99
N SER A 156 -25.88 -15.15 23.98
CA SER A 156 -26.23 -15.39 25.39
C SER A 156 -27.19 -14.31 25.92
N ASP A 157 -28.00 -14.65 26.92
CA ASP A 157 -28.93 -13.71 27.57
C ASP A 157 -28.17 -12.51 28.15
N SER A 158 -27.00 -12.74 28.73
CA SER A 158 -26.13 -11.69 29.30
C SER A 158 -25.37 -10.87 28.25
N ASP A 159 -25.24 -11.35 27.00
CA ASP A 159 -24.79 -10.55 25.86
C ASP A 159 -25.94 -9.68 25.34
N PHE A 160 -27.12 -10.26 25.07
CA PHE A 160 -28.30 -9.52 24.61
C PHE A 160 -28.70 -8.40 25.58
N LEU A 161 -28.79 -8.69 26.88
CA LEU A 161 -29.13 -7.70 27.91
C LEU A 161 -28.08 -6.57 27.99
N ALA A 162 -26.81 -6.87 27.74
CA ALA A 162 -25.74 -5.89 27.66
C ALA A 162 -25.56 -5.25 26.26
N GLY A 163 -26.46 -5.52 25.30
CA GLY A 163 -26.39 -5.02 23.93
C GLY A 163 -25.23 -5.56 23.08
N ARG A 164 -24.50 -6.59 23.56
CA ARG A 164 -23.34 -7.16 22.86
C ARG A 164 -23.77 -8.14 21.77
N MET A 165 -23.12 -8.05 20.63
CA MET A 165 -23.40 -8.84 19.43
C MET A 165 -22.36 -9.97 19.28
N ASN A 166 -22.37 -10.86 20.28
CA ASN A 166 -21.47 -12.01 20.40
C ASN A 166 -22.22 -13.29 20.01
N PHE A 167 -22.05 -13.75 18.77
CA PHE A 167 -22.77 -14.91 18.22
C PHE A 167 -21.86 -16.15 18.11
N LYS A 168 -22.36 -17.32 18.53
CA LYS A 168 -21.63 -18.59 18.56
C LYS A 168 -22.52 -19.76 18.11
N GLY A 169 -22.06 -20.52 17.12
CA GLY A 169 -22.71 -21.75 16.68
C GLY A 169 -22.50 -22.91 17.68
N ILE A 170 -23.52 -23.74 17.85
CA ILE A 170 -23.47 -24.97 18.65
C ILE A 170 -23.74 -26.14 17.71
N GLY A 171 -22.90 -27.18 17.73
CA GLY A 171 -22.95 -28.25 16.74
C GLY A 171 -22.78 -27.69 15.32
N THR A 172 -23.66 -28.10 14.41
CA THR A 172 -23.77 -27.58 13.03
C THR A 172 -25.00 -26.68 12.94
N PRO A 173 -24.85 -25.34 12.95
CA PRO A 173 -25.98 -24.42 12.81
C PRO A 173 -26.56 -24.45 11.40
N GLY A 174 -27.86 -24.16 11.26
CA GLY A 174 -28.51 -24.00 9.96
C GLY A 174 -28.14 -22.70 9.24
N ASP A 175 -28.71 -22.50 8.06
CA ASP A 175 -28.53 -21.28 7.27
C ASP A 175 -29.49 -20.15 7.71
N VAL A 176 -29.14 -18.90 7.35
CA VAL A 176 -30.09 -17.78 7.30
C VAL A 176 -30.34 -17.40 5.84
N ARG A 177 -31.60 -17.50 5.38
CA ARG A 177 -31.99 -17.28 3.98
C ARG A 177 -33.10 -16.22 3.88
N ASN A 178 -32.91 -15.20 3.06
CA ASN A 178 -33.94 -14.23 2.71
C ASN A 178 -34.26 -14.23 1.21
N GLU A 179 -35.49 -14.60 0.89
CA GLU A 179 -36.10 -14.55 -0.43
C GLU A 179 -37.20 -13.46 -0.49
N GLY A 180 -37.74 -13.05 0.67
CA GLY A 180 -38.75 -12.01 0.83
C GLY A 180 -38.21 -10.59 1.04
N VAL A 181 -39.01 -9.74 1.67
CA VAL A 181 -38.71 -8.31 1.89
C VAL A 181 -38.52 -8.00 3.37
N VAL A 182 -37.34 -7.47 3.72
CA VAL A 182 -37.03 -6.96 5.07
C VAL A 182 -36.77 -5.45 4.98
N ASN A 183 -37.60 -4.67 5.65
CA ASN A 183 -37.44 -3.23 5.84
C ASN A 183 -37.06 -2.92 7.29
N ALA A 184 -35.99 -2.13 7.47
CA ALA A 184 -35.76 -1.38 8.69
C ALA A 184 -36.23 0.07 8.51
N ALA A 185 -36.66 0.70 9.61
CA ALA A 185 -36.91 2.14 9.66
C ALA A 185 -35.66 2.96 9.28
N SER A 186 -35.83 4.25 8.95
CA SER A 186 -34.71 5.13 8.63
C SER A 186 -33.73 5.24 9.81
N GLY A 187 -32.42 5.08 9.55
CA GLY A 187 -31.39 4.96 10.60
C GLY A 187 -31.37 3.60 11.33
N GLY A 188 -32.26 2.69 10.98
CA GLY A 188 -32.38 1.34 11.55
C GLY A 188 -31.26 0.39 11.13
N SER A 189 -31.42 -0.91 11.37
CA SER A 189 -30.45 -1.90 10.91
C SER A 189 -31.04 -3.28 10.65
N ILE A 190 -30.43 -4.03 9.71
CA ILE A 190 -30.74 -5.43 9.39
C ILE A 190 -29.46 -6.24 9.49
N TYR A 191 -29.36 -7.17 10.44
CA TYR A 191 -28.22 -8.08 10.58
C TYR A 191 -28.67 -9.53 10.38
N LEU A 192 -28.08 -10.22 9.41
CA LEU A 192 -28.29 -11.65 9.14
C LEU A 192 -26.99 -12.40 9.45
N VAL A 193 -27.03 -13.35 10.39
CA VAL A 193 -25.81 -13.99 10.94
C VAL A 193 -25.99 -15.51 11.02
N GLY A 194 -25.17 -16.34 10.37
CA GLY A 194 -25.38 -17.79 10.39
C GLY A 194 -24.15 -18.64 10.09
N ALA A 195 -24.34 -19.95 9.93
CA ALA A 195 -23.31 -20.81 9.34
C ALA A 195 -23.06 -20.39 7.88
N ASN A 196 -24.14 -20.22 7.11
CA ASN A 196 -24.16 -19.52 5.83
C ASN A 196 -25.31 -18.50 5.80
N VAL A 197 -25.19 -17.47 4.97
CA VAL A 197 -26.22 -16.44 4.78
C VAL A 197 -26.48 -16.22 3.29
N THR A 198 -27.74 -16.32 2.86
CA THR A 198 -28.14 -16.06 1.45
C THR A 198 -29.23 -15.00 1.39
N ASN A 199 -29.07 -14.00 0.53
CA ASN A 199 -30.12 -13.06 0.15
C ASN A 199 -30.41 -13.15 -1.36
N SER A 200 -31.58 -13.67 -1.73
CA SER A 200 -32.19 -13.57 -3.06
C SER A 200 -33.31 -12.52 -3.10
N GLY A 201 -33.84 -12.14 -1.94
CA GLY A 201 -34.87 -11.11 -1.78
C GLY A 201 -34.33 -9.68 -1.65
N SER A 202 -35.05 -8.83 -0.92
CA SER A 202 -34.72 -7.41 -0.71
C SER A 202 -34.50 -7.06 0.76
N LEU A 203 -33.33 -6.49 1.07
CA LEU A 203 -33.00 -5.93 2.38
C LEU A 203 -32.86 -4.40 2.26
N ASN A 204 -33.61 -3.65 3.05
CA ASN A 204 -33.73 -2.19 2.91
C ASN A 204 -33.62 -1.48 4.27
N ALA A 205 -32.59 -0.66 4.46
CA ALA A 205 -32.36 0.12 5.68
C ALA A 205 -31.87 1.56 5.34
N PRO A 206 -32.74 2.47 4.87
CA PRO A 206 -32.37 3.82 4.45
C PRO A 206 -31.64 4.57 5.57
N GLN A 207 -30.52 5.23 5.26
CA GLN A 207 -29.66 5.93 6.23
C GLN A 207 -29.16 5.05 7.41
N GLY A 208 -29.36 3.73 7.30
CA GLY A 208 -29.12 2.74 8.35
C GLY A 208 -27.97 1.80 8.01
N LYS A 209 -28.07 0.54 8.46
CA LYS A 209 -27.00 -0.46 8.33
C LYS A 209 -27.55 -1.81 7.89
N VAL A 210 -26.90 -2.49 6.94
CA VAL A 210 -27.12 -3.91 6.66
C VAL A 210 -25.82 -4.68 6.86
N LEU A 211 -25.87 -5.83 7.55
CA LEU A 211 -24.74 -6.76 7.66
C LEU A 211 -25.21 -8.19 7.36
N LEU A 212 -24.48 -8.89 6.50
CA LEU A 212 -24.56 -10.35 6.34
C LEU A 212 -23.23 -10.93 6.84
N ALA A 213 -23.27 -11.88 7.79
CA ALA A 213 -22.07 -12.49 8.37
C ALA A 213 -22.17 -14.02 8.48
N ALA A 214 -21.16 -14.75 8.04
CA ALA A 214 -21.18 -16.22 7.99
C ALA A 214 -19.94 -16.90 8.60
N GLY A 215 -20.15 -17.89 9.47
CA GLY A 215 -19.11 -18.74 10.06
C GLY A 215 -19.52 -19.36 11.40
N GLN A 216 -18.66 -20.19 11.99
CA GLN A 216 -18.99 -20.87 13.27
C GLN A 216 -19.08 -19.91 14.48
N THR A 217 -18.36 -18.79 14.44
CA THR A 217 -18.45 -17.70 15.41
C THR A 217 -18.46 -16.36 14.70
N VAL A 218 -19.23 -15.40 15.21
CA VAL A 218 -19.33 -14.05 14.67
C VAL A 218 -19.42 -13.06 15.84
N GLN A 219 -18.41 -12.23 16.00
CA GLN A 219 -18.47 -11.06 16.89
C GLN A 219 -18.59 -9.80 16.04
N LEU A 220 -19.54 -8.91 16.37
CA LEU A 220 -19.56 -7.55 15.83
C LEU A 220 -18.94 -6.60 16.85
N VAL A 221 -17.72 -6.13 16.58
CA VAL A 221 -17.16 -4.96 17.28
C VAL A 221 -17.59 -3.68 16.57
N ASP A 222 -17.92 -2.66 17.36
CA ASP A 222 -18.33 -1.29 16.99
C ASP A 222 -18.99 -1.07 15.59
N THR A 223 -20.31 -0.91 15.58
CA THR A 223 -21.06 -0.60 14.36
C THR A 223 -21.08 0.90 13.99
N ALA A 224 -20.51 1.79 14.83
CA ALA A 224 -20.57 3.25 14.70
C ALA A 224 -19.30 3.87 14.10
N THR A 225 -18.10 3.35 14.38
CA THR A 225 -16.85 3.76 13.70
C THR A 225 -16.65 3.05 12.35
N PRO A 226 -15.67 3.43 11.51
CA PRO A 226 -15.22 2.62 10.37
C PRO A 226 -14.32 1.51 10.90
N GLY A 227 -14.92 0.43 11.42
CA GLY A 227 -14.18 -0.60 12.15
C GLY A 227 -15.01 -1.81 12.55
N VAL A 228 -15.95 -2.24 11.70
CA VAL A 228 -16.77 -3.44 11.95
C VAL A 228 -15.91 -4.70 11.82
N SER A 229 -15.14 -4.99 12.86
CA SER A 229 -14.34 -6.20 12.95
C SER A 229 -15.28 -7.37 13.18
N VAL A 230 -15.59 -8.08 12.09
CA VAL A 230 -16.30 -9.36 12.11
C VAL A 230 -15.28 -10.44 12.37
N ALA A 231 -15.03 -10.74 13.65
CA ALA A 231 -14.13 -11.83 14.01
C ALA A 231 -14.82 -13.17 13.75
N ILE A 232 -14.30 -13.91 12.76
CA ILE A 232 -14.76 -15.24 12.36
C ILE A 232 -13.70 -16.27 12.74
N THR A 233 -14.08 -17.26 13.55
CA THR A 233 -13.20 -18.40 13.89
C THR A 233 -13.97 -19.72 13.80
N GLY A 234 -13.26 -20.81 13.51
CA GLY A 234 -13.83 -22.14 13.23
C GLY A 234 -14.04 -22.36 11.73
N THR A 235 -15.02 -23.18 11.36
CA THR A 235 -15.33 -23.49 9.97
C THR A 235 -15.70 -22.22 9.18
N PRO A 236 -15.09 -21.97 8.00
CA PRO A 236 -15.46 -20.85 7.13
C PRO A 236 -16.90 -21.01 6.60
N GLY A 237 -17.70 -19.95 6.67
CA GLY A 237 -19.06 -19.91 6.11
C GLY A 237 -19.14 -19.10 4.81
N GLU A 238 -20.24 -19.22 4.06
CA GLU A 238 -20.50 -18.40 2.86
C GLU A 238 -21.55 -17.30 3.09
N VAL A 239 -21.30 -16.09 2.59
CA VAL A 239 -22.31 -15.04 2.36
C VAL A 239 -22.58 -14.92 0.86
N ARG A 240 -23.85 -15.08 0.45
CA ARG A 240 -24.32 -14.95 -0.93
C ARG A 240 -25.34 -13.83 -1.07
N ASN A 241 -25.08 -12.82 -1.91
CA ASN A 241 -26.11 -11.88 -2.35
C ASN A 241 -26.43 -12.06 -3.85
N MET A 242 -27.62 -12.58 -4.12
CA MET A 242 -28.20 -12.73 -5.46
C MET A 242 -29.33 -11.71 -5.70
N GLY A 243 -29.90 -11.16 -4.62
CA GLY A 243 -30.97 -10.17 -4.64
C GLY A 243 -30.47 -8.73 -4.47
N ARG A 244 -31.26 -7.92 -3.76
CA ARG A 244 -31.00 -6.49 -3.53
C ARG A 244 -30.73 -6.19 -2.06
N ILE A 245 -29.65 -5.45 -1.80
CA ILE A 245 -29.36 -4.83 -0.51
C ILE A 245 -29.30 -3.31 -0.72
N THR A 246 -29.95 -2.54 0.15
CA THR A 246 -29.98 -1.08 0.05
C THR A 246 -29.92 -0.39 1.41
N ALA A 247 -29.02 0.58 1.54
CA ALA A 247 -28.92 1.48 2.68
C ALA A 247 -28.45 2.86 2.20
N GLU A 248 -29.37 3.67 1.66
CA GLU A 248 -29.09 5.00 1.08
C GLU A 248 -28.31 5.89 2.07
N ALA A 249 -27.12 6.37 1.67
CA ALA A 249 -26.16 7.10 2.54
C ALA A 249 -25.81 6.38 3.87
N GLY A 250 -26.03 5.06 3.93
CA GLY A 250 -25.87 4.22 5.11
C GLY A 250 -24.60 3.36 5.04
N ARG A 251 -24.68 2.15 5.58
CA ARG A 251 -23.58 1.16 5.57
C ARG A 251 -24.08 -0.22 5.15
N ILE A 252 -23.35 -0.91 4.28
CA ILE A 252 -23.58 -2.32 3.95
C ILE A 252 -22.28 -3.10 4.18
N GLY A 253 -22.38 -4.26 4.83
CA GLY A 253 -21.26 -5.17 5.05
C GLY A 253 -21.62 -6.61 4.71
N LEU A 254 -20.71 -7.30 4.02
CA LEU A 254 -20.74 -8.75 3.82
C LEU A 254 -19.41 -9.31 4.34
N ALA A 255 -19.46 -10.24 5.31
CA ALA A 255 -18.27 -10.78 5.96
C ALA A 255 -18.35 -12.31 6.14
N ALA A 256 -17.38 -13.05 5.62
CA ALA A 256 -17.49 -14.51 5.57
C ALA A 256 -16.12 -15.21 5.44
N GLY A 257 -16.15 -16.54 5.36
CA GLY A 257 -15.08 -17.30 4.70
C GLY A 257 -15.06 -17.05 3.19
N LEU A 258 -16.23 -17.17 2.56
CA LEU A 258 -16.43 -16.91 1.12
C LEU A 258 -17.54 -15.87 0.93
N VAL A 259 -17.29 -14.82 0.15
CA VAL A 259 -18.29 -13.78 -0.15
C VAL A 259 -18.58 -13.76 -1.64
N SER A 260 -19.84 -14.01 -2.02
CA SER A 260 -20.28 -13.92 -3.42
C SER A 260 -21.41 -12.90 -3.63
N ASN A 261 -21.29 -12.09 -4.68
CA ASN A 261 -22.33 -11.15 -5.10
C ASN A 261 -22.64 -11.29 -6.60
N SER A 262 -23.89 -11.59 -6.94
CA SER A 262 -24.40 -11.52 -8.31
C SER A 262 -25.55 -10.53 -8.48
N GLY A 263 -25.98 -9.89 -7.38
CA GLY A 263 -27.07 -8.92 -7.34
C GLY A 263 -26.61 -7.49 -7.02
N THR A 264 -27.52 -6.68 -6.48
CA THR A 264 -27.29 -5.25 -6.22
C THR A 264 -26.95 -4.97 -4.76
N ILE A 265 -25.90 -4.18 -4.53
CA ILE A 265 -25.50 -3.63 -3.22
C ILE A 265 -25.39 -2.11 -3.37
N ASN A 266 -26.38 -1.37 -2.86
CA ASN A 266 -26.50 0.07 -3.11
C ASN A 266 -26.57 0.89 -1.81
N ALA A 267 -25.55 1.72 -1.57
CA ALA A 267 -25.48 2.69 -0.49
C ALA A 267 -25.46 4.15 -1.00
N SER A 268 -25.77 4.37 -2.28
CA SER A 268 -25.71 5.68 -2.93
C SER A 268 -26.79 6.65 -2.42
N SER A 269 -26.62 7.95 -2.62
CA SER A 269 -27.66 8.98 -2.38
C SER A 269 -27.57 10.11 -3.40
N ALA A 270 -28.71 10.67 -3.83
CA ALA A 270 -28.73 11.81 -4.75
C ALA A 270 -28.48 13.16 -4.06
N VAL A 271 -28.53 13.21 -2.73
CA VAL A 271 -28.58 14.47 -1.94
C VAL A 271 -27.59 14.52 -0.77
N ARG A 272 -26.71 13.52 -0.66
CA ARG A 272 -25.68 13.39 0.38
C ARG A 272 -24.40 12.78 -0.20
N GLU A 273 -23.34 12.76 0.60
CA GLU A 273 -22.19 11.87 0.41
C GLU A 273 -22.67 10.42 0.22
N GLY A 274 -21.98 9.66 -0.62
CA GLY A 274 -22.24 8.24 -0.79
C GLY A 274 -22.01 7.45 0.50
N GLY A 275 -22.77 6.36 0.69
CA GLY A 275 -22.61 5.50 1.86
C GLY A 275 -21.31 4.68 1.86
N ARG A 276 -21.24 3.71 2.77
CA ARG A 276 -20.12 2.76 2.87
C ARG A 276 -20.53 1.35 2.51
N ILE A 277 -19.71 0.66 1.73
CA ILE A 277 -19.88 -0.77 1.41
C ILE A 277 -18.56 -1.49 1.72
N PHE A 278 -18.61 -2.61 2.44
CA PHE A 278 -17.47 -3.51 2.56
C PHE A 278 -17.87 -4.96 2.27
N LEU A 279 -17.05 -5.63 1.46
CA LEU A 279 -17.01 -7.08 1.31
C LEU A 279 -15.67 -7.53 1.88
N ARG A 280 -15.66 -8.43 2.87
CA ARG A 280 -14.43 -9.04 3.40
C ARG A 280 -14.58 -10.56 3.49
N ALA A 281 -13.67 -11.28 2.84
CA ALA A 281 -13.63 -12.73 2.86
C ALA A 281 -12.31 -13.22 3.48
N SER A 282 -12.36 -14.14 4.45
CA SER A 282 -11.16 -14.81 4.97
C SER A 282 -10.60 -15.89 4.02
N GLY A 283 -11.27 -16.09 2.89
CA GLY A 283 -10.81 -16.76 1.69
C GLY A 283 -11.11 -15.83 0.50
N ASP A 284 -12.14 -16.16 -0.28
CA ASP A 284 -12.36 -15.55 -1.59
C ASP A 284 -13.55 -14.57 -1.67
N ILE A 285 -13.38 -13.50 -2.45
CA ILE A 285 -14.47 -12.66 -2.98
C ILE A 285 -14.72 -13.02 -4.43
N LYS A 286 -15.98 -13.27 -4.80
CA LYS A 286 -16.38 -13.43 -6.20
C LYS A 286 -17.62 -12.61 -6.55
N THR A 287 -17.48 -11.67 -7.49
CA THR A 287 -18.62 -11.04 -8.14
C THR A 287 -18.83 -11.61 -9.55
N SER A 288 -20.02 -11.42 -10.13
CA SER A 288 -20.33 -11.74 -11.54
C SER A 288 -20.63 -10.47 -12.34
N ALA A 289 -20.65 -10.54 -13.67
CA ALA A 289 -20.92 -9.40 -14.56
C ALA A 289 -22.25 -8.66 -14.27
N THR A 290 -23.20 -9.33 -13.58
CA THR A 290 -24.49 -8.80 -13.12
C THR A 290 -24.44 -8.09 -11.76
N SER A 291 -23.35 -8.22 -11.01
CA SER A 291 -23.14 -7.53 -9.75
C SER A 291 -23.07 -6.03 -9.98
N ASN A 292 -23.80 -5.27 -9.17
CA ASN A 292 -23.71 -3.81 -9.16
C ASN A 292 -23.51 -3.34 -7.71
N ILE A 293 -22.34 -2.73 -7.45
CA ILE A 293 -21.92 -2.24 -6.14
C ILE A 293 -21.74 -0.72 -6.25
N SER A 294 -22.54 0.05 -5.52
CA SER A 294 -22.63 1.49 -5.75
C SER A 294 -22.78 2.32 -4.47
N ALA A 295 -21.82 3.20 -4.24
CA ALA A 295 -21.75 4.19 -3.18
C ALA A 295 -21.56 5.62 -3.75
N ASN A 296 -22.32 5.96 -4.78
CA ASN A 296 -22.26 7.27 -5.44
C ASN A 296 -22.98 8.34 -4.60
N GLY A 297 -22.55 9.60 -4.70
CA GLY A 297 -23.13 10.70 -3.92
C GLY A 297 -22.99 12.09 -4.56
N THR A 298 -23.29 13.12 -3.79
CA THR A 298 -22.87 14.50 -4.12
C THR A 298 -21.35 14.59 -4.08
N THR A 299 -20.75 14.07 -3.02
CA THR A 299 -19.37 13.56 -2.95
C THR A 299 -19.42 12.02 -2.96
N GLY A 300 -18.48 11.36 -3.63
CA GLY A 300 -18.42 9.90 -3.68
C GLY A 300 -18.17 9.25 -2.31
N GLY A 301 -18.78 8.10 -2.08
CA GLY A 301 -18.63 7.32 -0.84
C GLY A 301 -17.39 6.43 -0.82
N ASN A 302 -17.49 5.30 -0.10
CA ASN A 302 -16.38 4.37 0.10
C ASN A 302 -16.83 2.92 -0.12
N VAL A 303 -16.11 2.18 -0.98
CA VAL A 303 -16.31 0.75 -1.23
C VAL A 303 -15.00 0.02 -0.98
N VAL A 304 -15.04 -1.11 -0.26
CA VAL A 304 -13.86 -1.91 0.06
C VAL A 304 -14.14 -3.38 -0.25
N LEU A 305 -13.29 -4.02 -1.06
CA LEU A 305 -13.40 -5.45 -1.41
C LEU A 305 -12.07 -6.16 -1.09
N ILE A 306 -11.95 -6.75 0.10
CA ILE A 306 -10.73 -7.42 0.59
C ILE A 306 -10.92 -8.94 0.68
N ALA A 307 -10.11 -9.70 -0.07
CA ALA A 307 -9.99 -11.15 0.06
C ALA A 307 -8.62 -11.54 0.65
N GLU A 308 -8.63 -12.28 1.77
CA GLU A 308 -7.40 -12.84 2.36
C GLU A 308 -6.78 -13.96 1.48
N ASN A 309 -7.50 -14.46 0.47
CA ASN A 309 -6.98 -15.32 -0.61
C ASN A 309 -7.22 -14.69 -2.00
N ALA A 310 -8.32 -15.01 -2.70
CA ALA A 310 -8.54 -14.54 -4.09
C ALA A 310 -9.73 -13.58 -4.24
N ALA A 311 -9.52 -12.46 -4.94
CA ALA A 311 -10.58 -11.53 -5.32
C ALA A 311 -10.83 -11.57 -6.84
N SER A 312 -12.05 -11.87 -7.25
CA SER A 312 -12.49 -11.90 -8.65
C SER A 312 -13.67 -10.95 -8.85
N ILE A 313 -13.41 -9.79 -9.47
CA ILE A 313 -14.32 -8.63 -9.54
C ILE A 313 -14.77 -8.38 -10.99
N ASP A 314 -15.93 -8.95 -11.36
CA ASP A 314 -16.55 -8.90 -12.70
C ASP A 314 -17.69 -7.86 -12.80
N GLY A 315 -18.37 -7.63 -11.67
CA GLY A 315 -19.44 -6.64 -11.55
C GLY A 315 -18.99 -5.18 -11.61
N ASP A 316 -19.94 -4.29 -11.82
CA ASP A 316 -19.69 -2.85 -11.76
C ASP A 316 -19.47 -2.41 -10.31
N VAL A 317 -18.40 -1.64 -10.07
CA VAL A 317 -18.09 -1.01 -8.78
C VAL A 317 -18.01 0.50 -8.97
N SER A 318 -18.72 1.26 -8.14
CA SER A 318 -18.82 2.72 -8.27
C SER A 318 -18.89 3.47 -6.93
N ALA A 319 -18.20 4.60 -6.87
CA ALA A 319 -18.20 5.54 -5.75
C ALA A 319 -18.04 6.99 -6.26
N THR A 320 -18.80 7.39 -7.28
CA THR A 320 -18.65 8.71 -7.93
C THR A 320 -19.26 9.85 -7.12
N GLY A 321 -18.61 11.01 -7.16
CA GLY A 321 -19.22 12.30 -6.81
C GLY A 321 -19.90 12.93 -8.02
N SER A 322 -21.09 13.49 -7.84
CA SER A 322 -21.86 14.18 -8.89
C SER A 322 -21.66 15.70 -8.91
N VAL A 323 -21.12 16.29 -7.83
CA VAL A 323 -20.87 17.74 -7.68
C VAL A 323 -19.55 18.01 -6.95
N GLY A 324 -19.29 17.25 -5.89
CA GLY A 324 -18.02 17.23 -5.16
C GLY A 324 -17.05 16.19 -5.72
N ARG A 325 -15.98 15.90 -4.96
CA ARG A 325 -14.95 14.93 -5.33
C ARG A 325 -15.51 13.52 -5.50
N GLY A 326 -14.82 12.74 -6.33
CA GLY A 326 -14.91 11.28 -6.35
C GLY A 326 -14.59 10.64 -4.99
N GLY A 327 -15.09 9.42 -4.82
CA GLY A 327 -14.95 8.63 -3.59
C GLY A 327 -13.74 7.70 -3.62
N TYR A 328 -13.79 6.65 -2.80
CA TYR A 328 -12.73 5.65 -2.66
C TYR A 328 -13.26 4.25 -3.04
N VAL A 329 -12.51 3.50 -3.85
CA VAL A 329 -12.73 2.07 -4.06
C VAL A 329 -11.44 1.29 -3.79
N ASP A 330 -11.54 0.23 -2.98
CA ASP A 330 -10.49 -0.76 -2.77
C ASP A 330 -10.80 -2.07 -3.48
N THR A 331 -9.80 -2.63 -4.16
CA THR A 331 -9.83 -3.99 -4.71
C THR A 331 -8.55 -4.72 -4.30
N SER A 332 -8.67 -5.62 -3.31
CA SER A 332 -7.54 -6.27 -2.63
C SER A 332 -7.70 -7.81 -2.69
N GLY A 333 -6.62 -8.52 -3.04
CA GLY A 333 -6.63 -9.97 -3.20
C GLY A 333 -5.26 -10.58 -2.92
N HIS A 334 -5.05 -11.05 -1.68
CA HIS A 334 -3.72 -11.35 -1.14
C HIS A 334 -2.97 -12.52 -1.80
N ARG A 335 -3.64 -13.41 -2.54
CA ARG A 335 -2.99 -14.43 -3.41
C ARG A 335 -3.23 -14.19 -4.90
N SER A 336 -4.38 -13.62 -5.25
CA SER A 336 -4.82 -13.37 -6.62
C SER A 336 -5.84 -12.24 -6.65
N LEU A 337 -5.66 -11.30 -7.57
CA LEU A 337 -6.59 -10.22 -7.87
C LEU A 337 -6.91 -10.20 -9.37
N ASP A 338 -8.14 -10.50 -9.72
CA ASP A 338 -8.69 -10.34 -11.07
C ASP A 338 -9.78 -9.26 -11.02
N VAL A 339 -9.66 -8.25 -11.88
CA VAL A 339 -10.64 -7.16 -12.01
C VAL A 339 -10.99 -7.00 -13.48
N VAL A 340 -12.25 -7.23 -13.85
CA VAL A 340 -12.70 -7.14 -15.24
C VAL A 340 -12.84 -5.69 -15.68
N LYS A 341 -13.41 -4.82 -14.83
CA LYS A 341 -13.69 -3.40 -15.12
C LYS A 341 -13.04 -2.49 -14.08
N ALA A 342 -12.40 -1.40 -14.52
CA ALA A 342 -11.88 -0.40 -13.61
C ALA A 342 -13.04 0.29 -12.84
N PRO A 343 -12.96 0.42 -11.50
CA PRO A 343 -14.02 1.06 -10.70
C PRO A 343 -14.25 2.53 -11.04
N ALA A 344 -15.51 2.94 -11.07
CA ALA A 344 -15.90 4.33 -11.33
C ALA A 344 -15.84 5.17 -10.04
N VAL A 345 -14.70 5.80 -9.77
CA VAL A 345 -14.50 6.65 -8.56
C VAL A 345 -14.74 8.14 -8.80
N GLY A 346 -14.56 8.65 -10.02
CA GLY A 346 -14.80 10.05 -10.39
C GLY A 346 -13.65 11.01 -10.04
N GLN A 347 -13.74 12.26 -10.51
CA GLN A 347 -12.64 13.24 -10.45
C GLN A 347 -12.17 13.53 -9.02
N GLY A 348 -10.87 13.42 -8.78
CA GLY A 348 -10.27 13.57 -7.45
C GLY A 348 -10.64 12.47 -6.45
N GLY A 349 -11.28 11.38 -6.90
CA GLY A 349 -11.42 10.13 -6.14
C GLY A 349 -10.15 9.28 -6.19
N GLU A 350 -10.17 8.14 -5.50
CA GLU A 350 -9.04 7.21 -5.39
C GLU A 350 -9.46 5.77 -5.67
N TRP A 351 -8.69 5.07 -6.52
CA TRP A 351 -8.75 3.62 -6.64
C TRP A 351 -7.50 3.01 -6.00
N HIS A 352 -7.72 2.15 -5.00
CA HIS A 352 -6.71 1.36 -4.32
C HIS A 352 -6.68 -0.07 -4.87
N ILE A 353 -5.48 -0.55 -5.19
CA ILE A 353 -5.19 -1.85 -5.79
C ILE A 353 -4.16 -2.54 -4.89
N ASP A 354 -4.52 -3.66 -4.25
CA ASP A 354 -3.62 -4.37 -3.31
C ASP A 354 -3.59 -5.91 -3.56
N PRO A 355 -2.83 -6.36 -4.58
CA PRO A 355 -2.47 -7.76 -4.79
C PRO A 355 -1.18 -8.13 -4.03
N PHE A 356 -0.70 -9.37 -4.17
CA PHE A 356 0.61 -9.73 -3.63
C PHE A 356 1.80 -9.06 -4.35
N ASN A 357 1.81 -9.12 -5.67
CA ASN A 357 2.83 -8.59 -6.57
C ASN A 357 2.11 -7.88 -7.71
N ILE A 358 2.73 -6.87 -8.34
CA ILE A 358 2.11 -6.24 -9.51
C ILE A 358 3.11 -5.72 -10.55
N GLU A 359 2.90 -6.13 -11.79
CA GLU A 359 3.57 -5.59 -12.98
C GLU A 359 2.63 -4.70 -13.80
N ILE A 360 3.10 -3.51 -14.16
CA ILE A 360 2.41 -2.57 -15.05
C ILE A 360 2.91 -2.81 -16.48
N VAL A 361 2.07 -3.42 -17.31
CA VAL A 361 2.42 -3.97 -18.63
C VAL A 361 1.75 -3.20 -19.79
N ALA A 362 2.22 -3.41 -21.02
CA ALA A 362 1.75 -2.64 -22.19
C ALA A 362 0.30 -2.98 -22.61
N SER A 363 -0.13 -4.20 -22.32
CA SER A 363 -1.48 -4.72 -22.53
C SER A 363 -1.74 -5.78 -21.46
N GLY A 364 -2.97 -5.88 -20.94
CA GLY A 364 -3.33 -6.93 -19.99
C GLY A 364 -2.95 -8.33 -20.53
N PRO A 365 -2.37 -9.23 -19.71
CA PRO A 365 -1.91 -10.53 -20.22
C PRO A 365 -3.07 -11.40 -20.73
N ASN A 366 -3.07 -11.66 -22.03
CA ASN A 366 -3.98 -12.61 -22.69
C ASN A 366 -3.60 -14.08 -22.42
N PHE A 367 -3.63 -14.48 -21.14
CA PHE A 367 -3.44 -15.87 -20.72
C PHE A 367 -4.76 -16.50 -20.27
N GLY A 368 -5.46 -17.15 -21.21
CA GLY A 368 -6.53 -18.11 -20.94
C GLY A 368 -7.93 -17.57 -20.66
N VAL A 369 -8.10 -16.30 -20.27
CA VAL A 369 -9.41 -15.68 -20.06
C VAL A 369 -9.89 -14.98 -21.35
N THR A 370 -11.07 -15.33 -21.83
CA THR A 370 -11.70 -14.66 -22.99
C THR A 370 -12.47 -13.41 -22.56
N GLY A 371 -11.75 -12.35 -22.21
CA GLY A 371 -12.30 -11.05 -21.82
C GLY A 371 -11.21 -10.00 -21.58
N GLU A 372 -11.50 -8.73 -21.83
CA GLU A 372 -10.58 -7.61 -21.61
C GLU A 372 -10.55 -7.20 -20.12
N ASN A 373 -9.98 -8.05 -19.28
CA ASN A 373 -9.79 -7.74 -17.87
C ASN A 373 -8.77 -6.59 -17.69
N VAL A 374 -9.09 -5.61 -16.83
CA VAL A 374 -8.15 -4.52 -16.50
C VAL A 374 -7.03 -4.95 -15.56
N ILE A 375 -7.27 -5.93 -14.69
CA ILE A 375 -6.25 -6.62 -13.88
C ILE A 375 -6.47 -8.13 -14.04
N THR A 376 -5.39 -8.88 -14.30
CA THR A 376 -5.37 -10.35 -14.22
C THR A 376 -4.23 -10.83 -13.33
N SER A 377 -4.40 -11.97 -12.67
CA SER A 377 -3.36 -12.59 -11.86
C SER A 377 -2.87 -13.93 -12.41
N ASN A 378 -1.62 -14.26 -12.11
CA ASN A 378 -1.01 -15.55 -12.37
C ASN A 378 -0.28 -16.06 -11.10
N GLU A 379 0.50 -17.12 -11.22
CA GLU A 379 1.19 -17.74 -10.08
C GLU A 379 2.19 -16.79 -9.39
N THR A 380 2.80 -15.85 -10.12
CA THR A 380 3.85 -14.93 -9.65
C THR A 380 3.35 -13.56 -9.21
N GLY A 381 2.21 -13.09 -9.73
CA GLY A 381 1.61 -11.80 -9.34
C GLY A 381 0.43 -11.35 -10.19
N ALA A 382 -0.08 -10.16 -9.89
CA ALA A 382 -1.06 -9.44 -10.70
C ALA A 382 -0.39 -8.64 -11.82
N HIS A 383 -1.17 -8.33 -12.85
CA HIS A 383 -0.75 -7.56 -14.01
C HIS A 383 -1.84 -6.56 -14.36
N ILE A 384 -1.46 -5.28 -14.52
CA ILE A 384 -2.36 -4.19 -14.91
C ILE A 384 -1.84 -3.52 -16.17
N SER A 385 -2.72 -3.10 -17.08
CA SER A 385 -2.28 -2.37 -18.26
C SER A 385 -1.93 -0.91 -17.94
N ALA A 386 -0.84 -0.40 -18.50
CA ALA A 386 -0.44 1.00 -18.35
C ALA A 386 -1.49 1.98 -18.92
N SER A 387 -2.29 1.55 -19.90
CA SER A 387 -3.42 2.33 -20.42
C SER A 387 -4.59 2.40 -19.43
N THR A 388 -4.86 1.34 -18.63
CA THR A 388 -5.83 1.41 -17.51
C THR A 388 -5.47 2.53 -16.54
N ILE A 389 -4.21 2.59 -16.10
CA ILE A 389 -3.72 3.61 -15.16
C ILE A 389 -3.71 4.99 -15.81
N THR A 390 -3.23 5.10 -17.05
CA THR A 390 -3.21 6.36 -17.82
C THR A 390 -4.62 6.92 -17.98
N ASN A 391 -5.60 6.09 -18.34
CA ASN A 391 -7.00 6.50 -18.48
C ASN A 391 -7.60 7.01 -17.15
N ALA A 392 -7.20 6.45 -16.01
CA ALA A 392 -7.61 6.96 -14.71
C ALA A 392 -6.98 8.35 -14.42
N LEU A 393 -5.66 8.48 -14.56
CA LEU A 393 -4.94 9.74 -14.36
C LEU A 393 -5.43 10.86 -15.30
N ASP A 394 -5.77 10.53 -16.56
CA ASP A 394 -6.32 11.47 -17.55
C ASP A 394 -7.79 11.85 -17.29
N ASN A 395 -8.48 11.11 -16.41
CA ASN A 395 -9.76 11.53 -15.82
C ASN A 395 -9.61 12.25 -14.48
N GLY A 396 -8.38 12.58 -14.06
CA GLY A 396 -8.10 13.23 -12.76
C GLY A 396 -8.39 12.32 -11.57
N ILE A 397 -8.33 11.00 -11.74
CA ILE A 397 -8.46 10.01 -10.66
C ILE A 397 -7.07 9.76 -10.06
N ASN A 398 -6.98 9.69 -8.73
CA ASN A 398 -5.78 9.23 -8.06
C ASN A 398 -5.71 7.71 -8.08
N VAL A 399 -4.54 7.16 -8.37
CA VAL A 399 -4.31 5.70 -8.40
C VAL A 399 -3.32 5.35 -7.30
N THR A 400 -3.75 4.52 -6.35
CA THR A 400 -2.88 3.89 -5.36
C THR A 400 -2.72 2.42 -5.70
N ILE A 401 -1.48 1.98 -5.85
CA ILE A 401 -1.10 0.58 -5.93
C ILE A 401 -0.27 0.27 -4.68
N THR A 402 -0.72 -0.71 -3.93
CA THR A 402 -0.02 -1.29 -2.78
C THR A 402 0.34 -2.75 -3.11
N THR A 403 1.27 -3.35 -2.38
CA THR A 403 1.43 -4.81 -2.36
C THR A 403 1.34 -5.37 -0.94
N GLY A 404 0.68 -6.53 -0.83
CA GLY A 404 0.50 -7.25 0.41
C GLY A 404 1.78 -7.84 1.00
N ARG A 405 1.70 -8.41 2.21
CA ARG A 405 2.84 -9.10 2.84
C ARG A 405 3.21 -10.35 2.05
N GLY A 406 4.50 -10.67 2.01
CA GLY A 406 4.92 -12.01 1.64
C GLY A 406 4.28 -13.04 2.57
N ASN A 407 3.91 -14.17 1.98
CA ASN A 407 3.40 -15.32 2.70
C ASN A 407 4.35 -16.50 2.47
N PRO A 408 5.31 -16.73 3.38
CA PRO A 408 6.25 -17.85 3.27
C PRO A 408 5.56 -19.22 3.22
N ALA A 409 4.31 -19.34 3.70
CA ALA A 409 3.54 -20.59 3.58
C ALA A 409 2.94 -20.81 2.17
N LEU A 410 3.09 -19.86 1.25
CA LEU A 410 2.64 -19.92 -0.15
C LEU A 410 3.80 -19.75 -1.16
N ASP A 411 5.06 -19.79 -0.70
CA ASP A 411 6.28 -19.47 -1.45
C ASP A 411 6.26 -18.05 -2.09
N LEU A 412 5.59 -17.12 -1.39
CA LEU A 412 5.43 -15.73 -1.81
C LEU A 412 6.43 -14.84 -1.06
N ALA A 413 7.65 -14.75 -1.59
CA ALA A 413 8.78 -14.14 -0.90
C ALA A 413 8.73 -12.60 -0.83
N HIS A 414 8.50 -11.91 -1.96
CA HIS A 414 8.65 -10.46 -2.09
C HIS A 414 7.42 -9.81 -2.74
N GLY A 415 6.94 -8.69 -2.17
CA GLY A 415 5.84 -7.88 -2.72
C GLY A 415 6.37 -6.66 -3.49
N ASP A 416 6.82 -6.87 -4.72
CA ASP A 416 7.41 -5.87 -5.62
C ASP A 416 6.36 -5.16 -6.50
N ILE A 417 6.65 -3.90 -6.85
CA ILE A 417 5.93 -3.15 -7.89
C ILE A 417 6.88 -2.89 -9.06
N THR A 418 6.58 -3.45 -10.24
CA THR A 418 7.39 -3.28 -11.45
C THR A 418 6.62 -2.50 -12.52
N VAL A 419 7.27 -1.51 -13.15
CA VAL A 419 6.69 -0.67 -14.20
C VAL A 419 7.39 -0.98 -15.53
N SER A 420 6.88 -1.96 -16.28
CA SER A 420 7.43 -2.45 -17.54
C SER A 420 6.85 -1.77 -18.79
N SER A 421 5.82 -0.93 -18.65
CA SER A 421 5.27 -0.11 -19.73
C SER A 421 4.97 1.33 -19.29
N ALA A 422 4.96 2.23 -20.27
CA ALA A 422 4.98 3.67 -20.03
C ALA A 422 3.63 4.19 -19.52
N ILE A 423 3.63 4.88 -18.39
CA ILE A 423 2.46 5.60 -17.85
C ILE A 423 2.58 7.05 -18.30
N SER A 424 1.65 7.53 -19.12
CA SER A 424 1.78 8.82 -19.81
C SER A 424 0.51 9.65 -19.69
N LYS A 425 0.40 10.46 -18.64
CA LYS A 425 -0.76 11.32 -18.37
C LYS A 425 -0.82 12.49 -19.38
N THR A 426 -1.74 12.44 -20.34
CA THR A 426 -1.88 13.40 -21.45
C THR A 426 -3.04 14.39 -21.32
N ALA A 427 -3.97 14.17 -20.38
CA ALA A 427 -5.18 14.97 -20.22
C ALA A 427 -5.60 15.11 -18.74
N GLY A 428 -6.77 15.70 -18.50
CA GLY A 428 -7.36 15.81 -17.16
C GLY A 428 -6.73 16.86 -16.24
N ALA A 429 -7.33 17.04 -15.07
CA ALA A 429 -6.82 17.90 -14.00
C ALA A 429 -5.54 17.32 -13.34
N ASP A 430 -5.03 17.96 -12.28
CA ASP A 430 -4.00 17.36 -11.42
C ASP A 430 -4.42 15.95 -10.95
N ALA A 431 -3.48 15.01 -10.91
CA ALA A 431 -3.68 13.65 -10.40
C ALA A 431 -2.45 13.16 -9.63
N ALA A 432 -2.63 12.12 -8.81
CA ALA A 432 -1.55 11.45 -8.10
C ALA A 432 -1.47 9.96 -8.45
N LEU A 433 -0.24 9.46 -8.63
CA LEU A 433 0.08 8.04 -8.65
C LEU A 433 0.86 7.71 -7.38
N THR A 434 0.43 6.69 -6.63
CA THR A 434 1.13 6.22 -5.43
C THR A 434 1.44 4.74 -5.57
N LEU A 435 2.72 4.39 -5.49
CA LEU A 435 3.21 3.01 -5.47
C LEU A 435 3.76 2.71 -4.07
N ARG A 436 3.22 1.70 -3.40
CA ARG A 436 3.58 1.24 -2.05
C ARG A 436 3.99 -0.23 -2.09
N ALA A 437 5.25 -0.50 -2.42
CA ALA A 437 5.77 -1.85 -2.47
C ALA A 437 6.18 -2.32 -1.07
N ASN A 438 5.75 -3.52 -0.67
CA ASN A 438 6.28 -4.19 0.52
C ASN A 438 7.74 -4.65 0.36
N ASN A 439 8.25 -4.75 -0.87
CA ASN A 439 9.68 -4.85 -1.16
C ASN A 439 10.15 -3.66 -2.03
N ASN A 440 10.49 -3.86 -3.31
CA ASN A 440 11.10 -2.86 -4.19
C ASN A 440 10.11 -2.21 -5.16
N ILE A 441 10.47 -1.03 -5.66
CA ILE A 441 9.79 -0.37 -6.78
C ILE A 441 10.77 -0.23 -7.94
N ILE A 442 10.48 -0.89 -9.07
CA ILE A 442 11.38 -1.02 -10.22
C ILE A 442 10.72 -0.37 -11.44
N ILE A 443 11.23 0.76 -11.90
CA ILE A 443 10.62 1.56 -12.98
C ILE A 443 11.43 1.40 -14.27
N ASN A 444 11.05 0.41 -15.08
CA ASN A 444 11.71 0.01 -16.33
C ASN A 444 11.20 0.76 -17.58
N ALA A 445 10.05 1.43 -17.49
CA ALA A 445 9.45 2.23 -18.55
C ALA A 445 9.05 3.63 -18.06
N PRO A 446 8.94 4.64 -18.95
CA PRO A 446 8.75 6.01 -18.53
C PRO A 446 7.46 6.28 -17.74
N ILE A 447 7.55 7.15 -16.72
CA ILE A 447 6.39 7.77 -16.09
C ILE A 447 6.42 9.27 -16.43
N THR A 448 5.40 9.73 -17.15
CA THR A 448 5.37 11.11 -17.67
C THR A 448 4.00 11.76 -17.51
N SER A 449 3.99 13.08 -17.45
CA SER A 449 2.81 13.90 -17.69
C SER A 449 3.12 15.02 -18.68
N THR A 450 2.14 15.34 -19.52
CA THR A 450 2.17 16.49 -20.44
C THR A 450 0.99 17.45 -20.22
N SER A 451 0.10 17.17 -19.24
CA SER A 451 -1.10 17.95 -18.98
C SER A 451 -1.43 17.98 -17.49
N ASN A 452 -1.37 19.18 -16.89
CA ASN A 452 -1.40 19.43 -15.44
C ASN A 452 -0.36 18.59 -14.67
N LYS A 453 -0.32 18.65 -13.34
CA LYS A 453 0.74 17.95 -12.59
C LYS A 453 0.40 16.47 -12.38
N LEU A 454 1.44 15.65 -12.26
CA LEU A 454 1.35 14.29 -11.76
C LEU A 454 2.20 14.17 -10.48
N ASP A 455 1.56 14.14 -9.32
CA ASP A 455 2.29 13.86 -8.07
C ASP A 455 2.59 12.35 -8.00
N LEU A 456 3.84 11.98 -7.69
CA LEU A 456 4.30 10.60 -7.64
C LEU A 456 4.86 10.26 -6.25
N THR A 457 4.17 9.41 -5.50
CA THR A 457 4.70 8.79 -4.27
C THR A 457 5.22 7.40 -4.58
N LEU A 458 6.47 7.12 -4.17
CA LEU A 458 7.12 5.82 -4.28
C LEU A 458 7.58 5.41 -2.87
N ASN A 459 7.03 4.33 -2.33
CA ASN A 459 7.25 3.88 -0.96
C ASN A 459 7.67 2.40 -0.96
N SER A 460 8.97 2.12 -0.87
CA SER A 460 9.53 0.76 -0.77
C SER A 460 9.56 0.28 0.68
N ASN A 461 9.63 -1.04 0.92
CA ASN A 461 9.50 -1.63 2.26
C ASN A 461 8.27 -1.11 3.05
N TYR A 462 7.11 -1.06 2.38
CA TYR A 462 5.96 -0.30 2.89
C TYR A 462 5.50 -0.76 4.28
N GLN A 463 5.42 -2.05 4.57
CA GLN A 463 5.02 -2.54 5.90
C GLN A 463 6.21 -2.89 6.82
N SER A 464 7.44 -2.54 6.41
CA SER A 464 8.66 -2.62 7.22
C SER A 464 9.09 -4.02 7.70
N ASP A 465 8.57 -5.09 7.10
CA ASP A 465 8.73 -6.47 7.58
C ASP A 465 10.06 -7.14 7.21
N TYR A 466 10.84 -6.55 6.30
CA TYR A 466 12.02 -7.18 5.66
C TYR A 466 13.34 -6.47 5.99
N PRO A 467 13.75 -6.31 7.27
CA PRO A 467 14.89 -5.48 7.68
C PRO A 467 16.29 -5.98 7.24
N ALA A 468 16.37 -6.96 6.32
CA ALA A 468 17.60 -7.55 5.83
C ALA A 468 17.87 -7.29 4.32
N ASP A 469 16.90 -6.78 3.57
CA ASP A 469 17.01 -6.57 2.13
C ASP A 469 17.33 -5.09 1.78
N ASP A 470 18.16 -4.87 0.76
CA ASP A 470 18.51 -3.53 0.24
C ASP A 470 17.33 -2.93 -0.55
N HIS A 471 16.29 -2.50 0.17
CA HIS A 471 15.10 -1.92 -0.44
C HIS A 471 15.36 -0.56 -1.07
N ALA A 472 14.95 -0.40 -2.33
CA ALA A 472 15.10 0.85 -3.06
C ALA A 472 13.95 1.12 -4.04
N VAL A 473 13.88 2.39 -4.45
CA VAL A 473 13.22 2.81 -5.68
C VAL A 473 14.28 2.89 -6.77
N GLN A 474 14.18 2.04 -7.80
CA GLN A 474 15.09 2.05 -8.95
C GLN A 474 14.39 2.62 -10.19
N LEU A 475 14.96 3.68 -10.77
CA LEU A 475 14.53 4.25 -12.05
C LEU A 475 15.52 3.83 -13.15
N ASN A 476 15.05 3.02 -14.09
CA ASN A 476 15.80 2.62 -15.30
C ASN A 476 15.32 3.41 -16.55
N ALA A 477 14.31 4.27 -16.42
CA ALA A 477 13.65 4.99 -17.50
C ALA A 477 13.32 6.45 -17.14
N ASN A 478 12.83 7.20 -18.13
CA ASN A 478 12.55 8.64 -18.00
C ASN A 478 11.42 8.95 -17.00
N LEU A 479 11.59 10.00 -16.21
CA LEU A 479 10.60 10.49 -15.26
C LEU A 479 10.36 11.99 -15.47
N ALA A 480 9.13 12.41 -15.78
CA ALA A 480 8.80 13.82 -16.03
C ALA A 480 7.39 14.17 -15.53
N LEU A 481 7.31 14.83 -14.37
CA LEU A 481 6.06 14.97 -13.60
C LEU A 481 5.28 16.28 -13.85
N ASN A 482 5.71 17.09 -14.82
CA ASN A 482 5.07 18.36 -15.21
C ASN A 482 4.75 19.30 -14.01
N GLY A 483 5.75 19.50 -13.13
CA GLY A 483 5.63 20.32 -11.92
C GLY A 483 5.18 19.56 -10.67
N GLY A 484 4.81 18.28 -10.80
CA GLY A 484 4.42 17.43 -9.67
C GLY A 484 5.56 17.13 -8.68
N LEU A 485 5.17 16.75 -7.47
CA LEU A 485 6.04 16.30 -6.39
C LEU A 485 6.45 14.83 -6.58
N LEU A 486 7.74 14.55 -6.55
CA LEU A 486 8.28 13.20 -6.34
C LEU A 486 8.58 13.00 -4.85
N ARG A 487 7.89 12.06 -4.20
CA ARG A 487 8.17 11.67 -2.81
C ARG A 487 8.64 10.22 -2.76
N VAL A 488 9.83 10.00 -2.21
CA VAL A 488 10.45 8.70 -2.03
C VAL A 488 10.59 8.41 -0.54
N SER A 489 9.89 7.40 -0.06
CA SER A 489 9.84 7.04 1.37
C SER A 489 10.02 5.55 1.59
N GLN A 490 10.14 5.16 2.86
CA GLN A 490 10.19 3.78 3.33
C GLN A 490 9.43 3.60 4.65
N SER A 491 9.16 2.35 5.05
CA SER A 491 8.59 1.96 6.36
C SER A 491 7.35 2.77 6.75
N GLU A 492 6.21 2.43 6.14
CA GLU A 492 4.90 3.09 6.16
C GLU A 492 4.90 4.55 5.64
N GLY A 493 6.06 5.09 5.26
CA GLY A 493 6.27 6.50 4.96
C GLY A 493 6.84 7.30 6.15
N ASN A 494 7.22 6.64 7.24
CA ASN A 494 7.80 7.25 8.43
C ASN A 494 9.29 7.64 8.26
N GLY A 495 9.95 7.15 7.20
CA GLY A 495 11.28 7.58 6.79
C GLY A 495 11.33 8.00 5.33
N ASN A 496 12.22 8.93 4.99
CA ASN A 496 12.60 9.18 3.61
C ASN A 496 13.41 7.97 3.07
N GLY A 497 13.19 7.58 1.81
CA GLY A 497 13.80 6.40 1.18
C GLY A 497 14.96 6.72 0.24
N THR A 498 15.58 5.67 -0.31
CA THR A 498 16.66 5.79 -1.31
C THR A 498 16.12 5.75 -2.74
N LEU A 499 16.51 6.73 -3.56
CA LEU A 499 16.19 6.82 -4.98
C LEU A 499 17.43 6.54 -5.84
N ASN A 500 17.43 5.45 -6.59
CA ASN A 500 18.50 5.07 -7.50
C ASN A 500 18.10 5.39 -8.96
N ILE A 501 18.66 6.45 -9.52
CA ILE A 501 18.49 6.83 -10.93
C ILE A 501 19.57 6.10 -11.74
N ALA A 502 19.23 4.90 -12.21
CA ALA A 502 20.14 3.98 -12.91
C ALA A 502 20.13 4.15 -14.43
N GLY A 503 19.01 4.61 -15.00
CA GLY A 503 18.85 4.82 -16.44
C GLY A 503 17.83 5.92 -16.76
N GLY A 504 17.88 6.43 -18.00
CA GLY A 504 16.99 7.49 -18.47
C GLY A 504 17.27 8.86 -17.83
N THR A 505 16.35 9.80 -18.06
CA THR A 505 16.40 11.16 -17.51
C THR A 505 15.24 11.43 -16.55
N THR A 506 15.55 11.82 -15.32
CA THR A 506 14.59 12.44 -14.39
C THR A 506 14.62 13.94 -14.58
N THR A 507 13.51 14.51 -15.07
CA THR A 507 13.39 15.94 -15.41
C THR A 507 12.58 16.68 -14.35
N LEU A 508 13.19 17.68 -13.71
CA LEU A 508 12.59 18.58 -12.74
C LEU A 508 12.36 19.95 -13.37
N VAL A 509 11.10 20.36 -13.50
CA VAL A 509 10.74 21.71 -13.96
C VAL A 509 10.56 22.67 -12.77
N THR A 510 10.31 23.95 -13.03
CA THR A 510 10.14 24.97 -11.99
C THR A 510 9.04 24.56 -11.01
N GLY A 511 9.41 24.39 -9.74
CA GLY A 511 8.50 23.95 -8.68
C GLY A 511 8.48 22.44 -8.40
N SER A 512 9.07 21.60 -9.27
CA SER A 512 9.24 20.17 -8.98
C SER A 512 10.17 19.96 -7.78
N ILE A 513 9.75 19.05 -6.90
CA ILE A 513 10.47 18.67 -5.69
C ILE A 513 10.76 17.16 -5.72
N ILE A 514 11.96 16.75 -5.34
CA ILE A 514 12.26 15.38 -4.90
C ILE A 514 12.43 15.41 -3.38
N ASN A 515 11.64 14.62 -2.64
CA ASN A 515 11.87 14.38 -1.21
C ASN A 515 12.36 12.94 -1.01
N ALA A 516 13.63 12.75 -0.64
CA ALA A 516 14.29 11.46 -0.43
C ALA A 516 15.32 11.54 0.71
N ALA A 517 15.97 10.43 1.07
CA ALA A 517 17.09 10.42 2.01
C ALA A 517 18.41 10.53 1.26
N ALA A 518 18.55 9.70 0.22
CA ALA A 518 19.62 9.77 -0.76
C ALA A 518 19.02 9.68 -2.18
N VAL A 519 19.58 10.46 -3.10
CA VAL A 519 19.37 10.36 -4.54
C VAL A 519 20.70 9.99 -5.18
N ASN A 520 20.78 8.78 -5.73
CA ASN A 520 21.98 8.25 -6.36
C ASN A 520 21.79 8.24 -7.88
N VAL A 521 22.47 9.13 -8.59
CA VAL A 521 22.57 9.08 -10.05
C VAL A 521 23.70 8.11 -10.40
N LEU A 522 23.38 6.94 -10.94
CA LEU A 522 24.36 5.90 -11.27
C LEU A 522 24.87 6.06 -12.70
N ALA A 523 25.89 5.28 -13.07
CA ALA A 523 26.51 5.31 -14.40
C ALA A 523 25.54 4.81 -15.50
N GLY A 524 24.70 5.72 -16.00
CA GLY A 524 23.61 5.45 -16.95
C GLY A 524 22.41 6.38 -16.74
N GLY A 525 22.20 6.87 -15.52
CA GLY A 525 21.14 7.82 -15.17
C GLY A 525 21.52 9.28 -15.43
N THR A 526 20.50 10.10 -15.65
CA THR A 526 20.60 11.56 -15.73
C THR A 526 19.56 12.22 -14.85
N LEU A 527 19.97 13.20 -14.03
CA LEU A 527 19.10 14.15 -13.35
C LEU A 527 19.18 15.49 -14.09
N SER A 528 18.05 16.09 -14.45
CA SER A 528 18.00 17.27 -15.31
C SER A 528 17.03 18.34 -14.77
N GLY A 529 17.40 19.61 -14.83
CA GLY A 529 16.48 20.74 -14.65
C GLY A 529 16.74 21.65 -13.44
N ASN A 530 15.68 22.30 -12.96
CA ASN A 530 15.74 23.45 -12.05
C ASN A 530 14.88 23.31 -10.77
N GLY A 531 14.61 22.08 -10.35
CA GLY A 531 13.83 21.78 -9.14
C GLY A 531 14.59 21.87 -7.81
N THR A 532 13.97 21.37 -6.75
CA THR A 532 14.59 21.23 -5.42
C THR A 532 14.62 19.76 -4.98
N LEU A 533 15.77 19.30 -4.51
CA LEU A 533 15.95 18.01 -3.87
C LEU A 533 16.08 18.22 -2.36
N THR A 534 15.45 17.36 -1.58
CA THR A 534 15.71 17.17 -0.15
C THR A 534 16.35 15.79 0.03
N GLY A 535 17.44 15.74 0.80
CA GLY A 535 18.31 14.56 0.93
C GLY A 535 19.69 14.78 0.29
N ALA A 536 20.58 13.79 0.44
CA ALA A 536 21.91 13.82 -0.16
C ALA A 536 21.86 13.45 -1.66
N LEU A 537 22.63 14.14 -2.51
CA LEU A 537 22.77 13.83 -3.94
C LEU A 537 24.16 13.25 -4.23
N SER A 538 24.20 11.99 -4.66
CA SER A 538 25.41 11.29 -5.12
C SER A 538 25.37 11.18 -6.66
N ASN A 539 26.39 11.71 -7.35
CA ASN A 539 26.48 11.69 -8.80
C ASN A 539 27.65 10.83 -9.31
N ASN A 540 27.32 9.69 -9.90
CA ASN A 540 28.20 8.83 -10.69
C ASN A 540 27.72 8.72 -12.17
N GLY A 541 26.65 9.43 -12.53
CA GLY A 541 26.11 9.56 -13.89
C GLY A 541 26.14 11.01 -14.34
N ASN A 542 25.02 11.56 -14.83
CA ASN A 542 24.94 12.97 -15.23
C ASN A 542 23.98 13.79 -14.36
N VAL A 543 24.41 14.99 -13.96
CA VAL A 543 23.54 16.06 -13.48
C VAL A 543 23.60 17.21 -14.49
N THR A 544 22.46 17.64 -15.00
CA THR A 544 22.33 18.80 -15.89
C THR A 544 21.47 19.84 -15.20
N VAL A 545 22.05 20.95 -14.81
CA VAL A 545 21.31 22.06 -14.20
C VAL A 545 20.47 22.76 -15.29
N GLY A 546 19.37 23.39 -14.92
CA GLY A 546 18.53 24.23 -15.78
C GLY A 546 17.63 23.44 -16.73
N GLY A 547 18.24 22.51 -17.47
CA GLY A 547 17.66 21.80 -18.61
C GLY A 547 18.39 22.20 -19.89
N SER A 548 18.34 21.35 -20.92
CA SER A 548 19.03 21.62 -22.18
C SER A 548 18.50 22.90 -22.85
N GLY A 549 19.33 23.93 -22.98
CA GLY A 549 18.96 25.22 -23.57
C GLY A 549 18.15 26.15 -22.64
N ALA A 550 18.14 25.92 -21.32
CA ALA A 550 17.31 26.67 -20.38
C ALA A 550 18.03 26.93 -19.05
N ILE A 551 18.35 28.20 -18.77
CA ILE A 551 19.00 28.61 -17.51
C ILE A 551 18.12 28.35 -16.29
N GLY A 552 18.68 27.73 -15.24
CA GLY A 552 18.00 27.54 -13.97
C GLY A 552 18.92 27.24 -12.78
N ARG A 553 18.29 26.96 -11.62
CA ARG A 553 18.99 26.71 -10.35
C ARG A 553 18.50 25.42 -9.72
N LEU A 554 19.33 24.37 -9.77
CA LEU A 554 19.04 23.09 -9.13
C LEU A 554 19.42 23.16 -7.65
N THR A 555 18.46 22.99 -6.74
CA THR A 555 18.70 23.11 -5.29
C THR A 555 18.88 21.72 -4.66
N VAL A 556 19.93 21.53 -3.85
CA VAL A 556 20.15 20.33 -3.04
C VAL A 556 20.12 20.71 -1.56
N GLN A 557 19.01 20.40 -0.89
CA GLN A 557 18.84 20.55 0.55
C GLN A 557 19.44 19.33 1.28
N GLY A 558 20.76 19.30 1.29
CA GLY A 558 21.59 18.18 1.76
C GLY A 558 23.02 18.31 1.24
N ASN A 559 23.81 17.26 1.37
CA ASN A 559 25.16 17.21 0.80
C ASN A 559 25.14 16.80 -0.67
N TYR A 560 26.10 17.27 -1.45
CA TYR A 560 26.37 16.85 -2.82
C TYR A 560 27.72 16.15 -2.88
N ALA A 561 27.79 15.00 -3.56
CA ALA A 561 29.04 14.31 -3.85
C ALA A 561 29.06 13.88 -5.31
N GLN A 562 30.08 14.28 -6.07
CA GLN A 562 30.35 13.75 -7.40
C GLN A 562 31.51 12.75 -7.33
N GLY A 563 31.29 11.53 -7.85
CA GLY A 563 32.33 10.52 -8.01
C GLY A 563 33.12 10.69 -9.31
N SER A 564 34.13 9.84 -9.53
CA SER A 564 35.05 9.95 -10.67
C SER A 564 34.39 9.72 -12.04
N SER A 565 33.28 8.99 -12.11
CA SER A 565 32.49 8.83 -13.34
C SER A 565 31.41 9.91 -13.52
N GLY A 566 31.14 10.73 -12.50
CA GLY A 566 30.06 11.71 -12.53
C GLY A 566 30.39 12.92 -13.40
N GLY A 567 29.39 13.40 -14.14
CA GLY A 567 29.42 14.64 -14.90
C GLY A 567 28.39 15.65 -14.40
N LEU A 568 28.83 16.89 -14.21
CA LEU A 568 27.97 18.06 -13.98
C LEU A 568 27.96 18.92 -15.25
N ASN A 569 26.79 19.23 -15.78
CA ASN A 569 26.59 20.07 -16.97
C ASN A 569 25.90 21.37 -16.58
N VAL A 570 26.45 22.50 -17.03
CA VAL A 570 25.94 23.87 -16.76
C VAL A 570 26.04 24.77 -18.00
N GLU A 571 25.02 25.56 -18.25
CA GLU A 571 24.93 26.51 -19.36
C GLU A 571 25.17 27.97 -18.90
N LEU A 572 25.80 28.77 -19.76
CA LEU A 572 26.02 30.21 -19.58
C LEU A 572 25.37 30.97 -20.75
N GLN A 573 24.43 31.87 -20.47
CA GLN A 573 23.72 32.66 -21.50
C GLN A 573 23.96 34.18 -21.36
N ALA A 574 24.16 34.67 -20.13
CA ALA A 574 24.44 36.05 -19.80
C ALA A 574 25.28 36.13 -18.51
N THR A 575 25.70 37.34 -18.11
CA THR A 575 26.46 37.59 -16.87
C THR A 575 25.69 37.24 -15.59
N ASP A 576 24.35 37.33 -15.67
CA ASP A 576 23.37 37.01 -14.63
C ASP A 576 22.52 35.79 -14.99
N GLY A 577 22.37 35.48 -16.28
CA GLY A 577 21.76 34.26 -16.81
C GLY A 577 22.75 33.09 -16.96
N PHE A 578 22.98 32.34 -15.88
CA PHE A 578 23.80 31.13 -15.87
C PHE A 578 23.24 30.06 -14.93
N ASP A 579 23.55 28.79 -15.22
CA ASP A 579 23.14 27.66 -14.40
C ASP A 579 23.88 27.58 -13.06
N GLN A 580 23.14 27.24 -12.00
CA GLN A 580 23.69 27.08 -10.66
C GLN A 580 23.19 25.82 -9.94
N LEU A 581 24.11 24.96 -9.54
CA LEU A 581 23.90 23.97 -8.50
C LEU A 581 24.02 24.65 -7.13
N ALA A 582 22.96 24.62 -6.33
CA ALA A 582 22.87 25.30 -5.05
C ALA A 582 22.69 24.29 -3.89
N VAL A 583 23.77 24.01 -3.17
CA VAL A 583 23.87 22.97 -2.13
C VAL A 583 23.81 23.62 -0.74
N THR A 584 22.91 23.17 0.14
CA THR A 584 22.83 23.70 1.52
C THR A 584 23.79 23.00 2.48
N GLY A 585 24.16 21.76 2.18
CA GLY A 585 25.20 21.01 2.87
C GLY A 585 26.59 21.28 2.27
N THR A 586 27.46 20.26 2.35
CA THR A 586 28.79 20.28 1.74
C THR A 586 28.76 19.80 0.29
N ALA A 587 29.72 20.24 -0.52
CA ALA A 587 30.00 19.72 -1.86
C ALA A 587 31.34 18.95 -1.87
N SER A 588 31.33 17.71 -2.33
CA SER A 588 32.53 16.91 -2.63
C SER A 588 32.64 16.73 -4.14
N LEU A 589 33.76 17.17 -4.74
CA LEU A 589 33.92 17.30 -6.19
C LEU A 589 34.97 16.34 -6.75
N ASN A 590 34.61 15.65 -7.84
CA ASN A 590 35.46 14.76 -8.63
C ASN A 590 34.89 14.70 -10.06
N GLY A 591 35.43 13.86 -10.95
CA GLY A 591 34.85 13.60 -12.26
C GLY A 591 34.88 14.82 -13.18
N ARG A 592 33.79 15.04 -13.92
CA ARG A 592 33.71 16.03 -15.02
C ARG A 592 32.82 17.23 -14.66
N LEU A 593 33.26 18.43 -15.05
CA LEU A 593 32.41 19.60 -15.21
C LEU A 593 32.39 20.01 -16.69
N SER A 594 31.21 20.07 -17.31
CA SER A 594 31.01 20.60 -18.66
C SER A 594 30.27 21.93 -18.57
N ILE A 595 30.91 22.98 -19.08
CA ILE A 595 30.38 24.33 -19.17
C ILE A 595 30.08 24.60 -20.65
N ARG A 596 28.89 25.12 -20.95
CA ARG A 596 28.47 25.44 -22.32
C ARG A 596 27.99 26.89 -22.41
N ALA A 597 28.68 27.71 -23.19
CA ALA A 597 28.12 29.01 -23.55
C ALA A 597 27.06 28.81 -24.66
N VAL A 598 25.83 29.25 -24.40
CA VAL A 598 24.68 29.07 -25.31
C VAL A 598 24.34 30.37 -26.03
N ASN A 599 23.55 30.27 -27.10
CA ASN A 599 23.07 31.43 -27.89
C ASN A 599 24.18 32.38 -28.40
N GLY A 600 25.40 31.87 -28.57
CA GLY A 600 26.57 32.66 -29.01
C GLY A 600 27.18 33.54 -27.91
N PHE A 601 26.83 33.34 -26.64
CA PHE A 601 27.40 34.10 -25.52
C PHE A 601 28.92 33.94 -25.45
N VAL A 602 29.62 35.08 -25.30
CA VAL A 602 31.05 35.11 -24.99
C VAL A 602 31.19 35.76 -23.61
N PRO A 603 31.51 34.98 -22.55
CA PRO A 603 31.68 35.52 -21.20
C PRO A 603 32.68 36.70 -21.16
N PRO A 604 32.30 37.89 -20.67
CA PRO A 604 33.22 39.04 -20.62
C PRO A 604 34.39 38.80 -19.67
N LEU A 605 35.55 39.37 -19.97
CA LEU A 605 36.73 39.33 -19.10
C LEU A 605 36.40 39.82 -17.68
N ASP A 606 37.09 39.25 -16.68
CA ASP A 606 36.94 39.48 -15.24
C ASP A 606 35.55 39.16 -14.64
N THR A 607 34.62 38.61 -15.45
CA THR A 607 33.33 38.08 -14.95
C THR A 607 33.54 36.79 -14.15
N THR A 608 32.80 36.63 -13.06
CA THR A 608 32.83 35.41 -12.23
C THR A 608 31.45 34.74 -12.14
N PHE A 609 31.39 33.45 -12.46
CA PHE A 609 30.18 32.62 -12.45
C PHE A 609 30.25 31.62 -11.29
N ASN A 610 29.23 31.63 -10.41
CA ASN A 610 29.14 30.75 -9.24
C ASN A 610 28.29 29.52 -9.56
N VAL A 611 28.79 28.65 -10.45
CA VAL A 611 28.03 27.50 -11.00
C VAL A 611 27.80 26.37 -9.99
N VAL A 612 28.62 26.27 -8.94
CA VAL A 612 28.32 25.47 -7.75
C VAL A 612 28.48 26.35 -6.52
N THR A 613 27.46 26.36 -5.67
CA THR A 613 27.49 26.98 -4.34
C THR A 613 27.25 25.93 -3.28
N ALA A 614 28.00 25.98 -2.18
CA ALA A 614 27.80 25.16 -0.99
C ALA A 614 27.68 26.11 0.22
N GLN A 615 26.81 25.78 1.18
CA GLN A 615 26.57 26.62 2.35
C GLN A 615 27.23 26.09 3.63
N ALA A 616 27.55 24.79 3.69
CA ALA A 616 28.26 24.20 4.83
C ALA A 616 29.78 24.14 4.62
N ALA A 617 30.52 24.39 5.71
CA ALA A 617 31.96 24.17 5.77
C ALA A 617 32.32 22.67 5.67
N GLY A 618 33.50 22.36 5.11
CA GLY A 618 33.95 20.98 4.87
C GLY A 618 33.72 20.46 3.45
N SER A 619 33.30 21.32 2.53
CA SER A 619 33.32 21.04 1.08
C SER A 619 34.76 20.79 0.60
N SER A 620 34.96 19.88 -0.35
CA SER A 620 36.28 19.33 -0.71
C SER A 620 36.38 18.81 -2.15
N GLY A 621 37.59 18.48 -2.59
CA GLY A 621 37.86 17.95 -3.92
C GLY A 621 37.88 19.00 -5.04
N SER A 622 37.91 18.52 -6.27
CA SER A 622 37.95 19.32 -7.50
C SER A 622 37.55 18.46 -8.70
N PHE A 623 36.95 19.07 -9.73
CA PHE A 623 36.69 18.34 -10.98
C PHE A 623 38.02 17.91 -11.61
N SER A 624 38.14 16.62 -11.93
CA SER A 624 39.33 16.04 -12.59
C SER A 624 39.39 16.38 -14.07
N THR A 625 38.23 16.61 -14.71
CA THR A 625 38.11 17.06 -16.09
C THR A 625 37.21 18.29 -16.15
N ILE A 626 37.67 19.34 -16.86
CA ILE A 626 36.92 20.58 -17.08
C ILE A 626 36.81 20.81 -18.58
N ASP A 627 35.60 20.71 -19.11
CA ASP A 627 35.28 21.05 -20.50
C ASP A 627 34.62 22.42 -20.54
N ALA A 628 35.40 23.45 -20.87
CA ALA A 628 34.93 24.83 -20.97
C ALA A 628 35.19 25.40 -22.37
N PRO A 629 34.32 26.29 -22.89
CA PRO A 629 34.46 26.85 -24.23
C PRO A 629 35.75 27.68 -24.32
N GLN A 630 36.62 27.33 -25.26
CA GLN A 630 37.83 28.09 -25.55
C GLN A 630 37.46 29.41 -26.22
N GLN A 631 37.78 30.55 -25.61
CA GLN A 631 37.57 31.86 -26.23
C GLN A 631 38.71 32.15 -27.21
N SER A 632 38.57 31.72 -28.47
CA SER A 632 39.46 32.13 -29.56
C SER A 632 38.85 33.30 -30.35
N THR A 633 39.42 34.49 -30.19
CA THR A 633 39.29 35.57 -31.17
C THR A 633 40.59 35.68 -31.96
N ALA A 634 40.59 36.36 -33.11
CA ALA A 634 41.73 36.41 -34.03
C ALA A 634 43.03 37.07 -33.48
N ALA A 635 43.04 37.51 -32.22
CA ALA A 635 44.20 38.08 -31.54
C ALA A 635 44.58 37.37 -30.22
N PHE A 636 43.65 36.67 -29.55
CA PHE A 636 43.87 36.13 -28.20
C PHE A 636 43.11 34.83 -27.93
N ALA A 637 43.69 33.98 -27.08
CA ALA A 637 43.02 32.88 -26.39
C ALA A 637 42.84 33.26 -24.91
N ALA A 638 41.60 33.44 -24.46
CA ALA A 638 41.30 33.67 -23.04
C ALA A 638 40.89 32.34 -22.37
N SER A 639 41.39 32.11 -21.15
CA SER A 639 41.11 30.91 -20.37
C SER A 639 39.98 31.14 -19.37
N LEU A 640 39.32 30.04 -18.98
CA LEU A 640 38.27 30.00 -17.95
C LEU A 640 38.80 29.22 -16.73
N PRO A 641 39.78 29.75 -15.97
CA PRO A 641 40.25 29.11 -14.75
C PRO A 641 39.11 28.95 -13.74
N ILE A 642 39.14 27.79 -13.07
CA ILE A 642 38.22 27.47 -11.99
C ILE A 642 38.98 27.56 -10.67
N SER A 643 38.38 28.24 -9.70
CA SER A 643 38.87 28.33 -8.33
C SER A 643 37.89 27.70 -7.33
N TYR A 644 38.47 27.10 -6.30
CA TYR A 644 37.76 26.39 -5.23
C TYR A 644 38.09 27.06 -3.87
N PRO A 645 37.61 28.29 -3.58
CA PRO A 645 37.75 28.92 -2.28
C PRO A 645 37.25 28.04 -1.13
N SER A 646 37.83 28.21 0.05
CA SER A 646 37.62 27.41 1.28
C SER A 646 36.20 27.36 1.85
N ALA A 647 35.23 27.98 1.18
CA ALA A 647 33.79 27.91 1.47
C ALA A 647 33.01 27.02 0.47
N GLY A 648 33.67 26.24 -0.38
CA GLY A 648 33.01 25.25 -1.26
C GLY A 648 32.25 25.82 -2.46
N THR A 649 32.36 27.12 -2.73
CA THR A 649 31.83 27.72 -3.97
C THR A 649 32.79 27.41 -5.13
N THR A 650 32.34 26.73 -6.18
CA THR A 650 33.11 26.64 -7.43
C THR A 650 32.90 27.93 -8.22
N ARG A 651 33.98 28.69 -8.42
CA ARG A 651 33.98 29.94 -9.18
C ARG A 651 34.73 29.77 -10.48
N ILE A 652 34.04 29.97 -11.60
CA ILE A 652 34.68 30.17 -12.90
C ILE A 652 34.95 31.67 -13.04
N THR A 653 36.18 32.08 -13.29
CA THR A 653 36.50 33.48 -13.60
C THR A 653 37.08 33.55 -15.00
N VAL A 654 36.61 34.49 -15.82
CA VAL A 654 37.22 34.77 -17.13
C VAL A 654 38.45 35.65 -16.88
N LEU A 655 39.66 35.19 -17.20
CA LEU A 655 40.85 36.03 -17.05
C LEU A 655 41.31 36.62 -18.39
N PRO A 656 41.90 37.84 -18.38
CA PRO A 656 42.63 38.34 -19.55
C PRO A 656 43.78 37.40 -19.93
N PRO A 657 44.16 37.35 -21.21
CA PRO A 657 45.28 36.52 -21.66
C PRO A 657 46.58 36.94 -20.95
N ILE A 658 47.36 35.97 -20.48
CA ILE A 658 48.70 36.23 -19.95
C ILE A 658 49.53 36.83 -21.09
N PRO A 659 50.09 38.05 -20.94
CA PRO A 659 50.94 38.62 -21.97
C PRO A 659 52.21 37.78 -22.09
N SER A 660 52.47 37.25 -23.29
CA SER A 660 53.73 36.56 -23.60
C SER A 660 54.92 37.44 -23.22
N PRO A 661 55.99 36.89 -22.61
CA PRO A 661 57.14 37.67 -22.20
C PRO A 661 57.76 38.36 -23.41
N VAL A 662 57.77 39.69 -23.39
CA VAL A 662 58.35 40.51 -24.46
C VAL A 662 59.86 40.20 -24.56
N PRO A 663 60.40 39.85 -25.74
CA PRO A 663 61.83 39.63 -25.91
C PRO A 663 62.64 40.91 -25.64
N GLY A 664 63.14 41.05 -24.41
CA GLY A 664 64.00 42.15 -24.00
C GLY A 664 65.33 42.14 -24.75
N SER A 665 65.76 43.31 -25.21
CA SER A 665 66.97 43.45 -26.05
C SER A 665 68.24 42.99 -25.33
N ALA A 666 69.18 42.41 -26.07
CA ALA A 666 70.40 41.83 -25.53
C ALA A 666 71.39 42.89 -25.04
N ALA A 667 71.89 42.71 -23.82
CA ALA A 667 73.15 43.30 -23.34
C ALA A 667 74.20 42.18 -23.26
N SER A 668 75.37 42.38 -23.89
CA SER A 668 76.39 41.35 -24.05
C SER A 668 77.61 41.60 -23.17
N THR A 669 77.99 40.61 -22.34
CA THR A 669 79.35 40.48 -21.81
C THR A 669 79.68 39.04 -21.37
N THR A 670 80.40 38.33 -22.24
CA THR A 670 81.51 37.40 -21.92
C THR A 670 81.38 36.42 -20.73
N THR A 671 81.00 35.19 -21.08
CA THR A 671 81.41 33.89 -20.52
C THR A 671 82.58 33.83 -19.53
N SER A 672 82.38 33.05 -18.46
CA SER A 672 83.41 32.24 -17.78
C SER A 672 82.79 30.89 -17.37
N THR A 673 83.52 29.77 -17.46
CA THR A 673 82.93 28.42 -17.52
C THR A 673 83.42 27.45 -16.44
N THR A 674 82.48 26.89 -15.66
CA THR A 674 82.65 25.64 -14.89
C THR A 674 81.33 24.87 -14.85
N PRO A 675 81.27 23.59 -15.28
CA PRO A 675 80.02 22.81 -15.35
C PRO A 675 79.71 22.03 -14.05
N PRO A 676 78.43 21.92 -13.65
CA PRO A 676 77.98 20.97 -12.61
C PRO A 676 77.74 19.55 -13.18
N LEU A 677 77.73 18.55 -12.29
CA LEU A 677 77.55 17.13 -12.63
C LEU A 677 76.09 16.76 -12.99
N PRO A 678 75.88 15.68 -13.77
CA PRO A 678 74.54 15.12 -14.03
C PRO A 678 74.01 14.30 -12.84
N PRO A 679 72.69 14.29 -12.59
CA PRO A 679 72.07 13.37 -11.63
C PRO A 679 72.00 11.93 -12.21
N THR A 680 72.38 10.94 -11.41
CA THR A 680 72.32 9.52 -11.76
C THR A 680 70.93 8.92 -11.54
N ALA A 681 70.40 8.21 -12.54
CA ALA A 681 69.15 7.45 -12.41
C ALA A 681 69.39 6.09 -11.72
N ASP A 682 68.47 5.69 -10.83
CA ASP A 682 68.66 4.54 -9.94
C ASP A 682 68.03 3.25 -10.50
N ILE A 683 68.84 2.21 -10.72
CA ILE A 683 68.53 1.13 -11.68
C ILE A 683 67.54 0.08 -11.14
N CYS A 684 67.49 -0.20 -9.83
CA CYS A 684 66.49 -1.16 -9.30
C CYS A 684 65.05 -0.59 -9.25
N THR A 685 64.79 0.62 -9.78
CA THR A 685 63.43 1.14 -10.00
C THR A 685 62.72 0.58 -11.25
N ILE A 686 63.46 0.06 -12.23
CA ILE A 686 62.89 -0.34 -13.54
C ILE A 686 62.66 -1.86 -13.67
N ALA A 687 63.39 -2.69 -12.89
CA ALA A 687 63.28 -4.15 -12.95
C ALA A 687 63.51 -4.82 -11.58
N PRO A 688 62.52 -4.80 -10.67
CA PRO A 688 62.70 -5.25 -9.27
C PRO A 688 63.00 -6.74 -9.10
N ASN A 689 62.69 -7.58 -10.09
CA ASN A 689 62.81 -9.04 -10.01
C ASN A 689 64.07 -9.61 -10.71
N SER A 690 65.10 -8.79 -10.92
CA SER A 690 66.37 -9.27 -11.52
C SER A 690 67.32 -9.87 -10.47
N ALA A 691 68.01 -10.95 -10.84
CA ALA A 691 68.89 -11.71 -9.94
C ALA A 691 70.15 -10.94 -9.44
N LEU A 692 70.35 -9.69 -9.86
CA LEU A 692 71.47 -8.84 -9.45
C LEU A 692 71.17 -7.95 -8.22
N CYS A 693 69.90 -7.71 -7.88
CA CYS A 693 69.53 -6.88 -6.71
C CYS A 693 69.40 -7.71 -5.40
N GLN A 694 69.90 -8.97 -5.36
CA GLN A 694 69.75 -9.91 -4.22
C GLN A 694 71.05 -10.21 -3.43
N VAL A 695 72.20 -9.59 -3.73
CA VAL A 695 73.51 -10.01 -3.19
C VAL A 695 74.07 -9.02 -2.13
N LEU A 696 73.21 -8.45 -1.27
CA LEU A 696 73.62 -7.56 -0.17
C LEU A 696 72.83 -7.80 1.13
N SER A 697 73.04 -8.95 1.78
CA SER A 697 72.54 -9.27 3.13
C SER A 697 73.55 -10.11 3.93
N PRO A 698 74.09 -9.62 5.07
CA PRO A 698 74.89 -10.43 6.00
C PRO A 698 74.03 -11.34 6.91
N PRO A 699 74.61 -12.41 7.52
CA PRO A 699 73.82 -13.56 8.00
C PRO A 699 73.58 -13.65 9.53
N THR A 700 72.72 -14.60 9.92
CA THR A 700 72.39 -15.01 11.29
C THR A 700 73.25 -16.16 11.83
N ALA A 701 73.41 -16.26 13.16
CA ALA A 701 73.73 -17.53 13.84
C ALA A 701 73.43 -17.53 15.36
N SER A 702 72.96 -18.69 15.83
CA SER A 702 73.07 -19.28 17.18
C SER A 702 71.90 -19.19 18.19
N GLU A 703 71.47 -20.39 18.59
CA GLU A 703 70.68 -20.78 19.76
C GLU A 703 71.61 -21.65 20.68
N PRO A 704 71.17 -22.35 21.76
CA PRO A 704 70.00 -22.19 22.64
C PRO A 704 70.38 -22.22 24.15
N VAL A 705 69.38 -22.21 25.06
CA VAL A 705 69.22 -23.09 26.27
C VAL A 705 68.22 -22.47 27.28
N ARG A 706 67.32 -23.31 27.86
CA ARG A 706 66.47 -23.02 29.04
C ARG A 706 67.01 -23.83 30.26
N PRO A 707 66.72 -23.50 31.54
CA PRO A 707 65.53 -24.12 32.19
C PRO A 707 64.93 -23.41 33.44
N ILE A 708 63.85 -24.03 33.97
CA ILE A 708 63.27 -23.96 35.35
C ILE A 708 62.15 -22.92 35.66
N GLN A 709 61.30 -23.37 36.60
CA GLN A 709 60.08 -22.86 37.25
C GLN A 709 60.32 -21.55 38.07
N GLN A 710 59.36 -20.88 38.74
CA GLN A 710 58.23 -21.39 39.55
C GLN A 710 57.14 -20.32 39.80
N ALA A 711 56.08 -20.65 40.54
CA ALA A 711 54.87 -19.83 40.71
C ALA A 711 54.52 -19.51 42.18
N THR A 712 54.05 -18.27 42.42
CA THR A 712 53.13 -17.81 43.49
C THR A 712 52.63 -16.40 43.08
N ASN A 713 51.37 -15.97 43.16
CA ASN A 713 50.26 -16.13 44.12
C ASN A 713 50.27 -15.06 45.25
N SER A 714 49.10 -14.44 45.50
CA SER A 714 48.73 -13.64 46.69
C SER A 714 49.37 -12.24 46.94
N ILE A 715 48.75 -11.25 47.63
CA ILE A 715 47.32 -10.93 47.95
C ILE A 715 47.16 -9.51 48.59
N ILE A 716 46.01 -8.82 48.37
CA ILE A 716 45.27 -7.93 49.33
C ILE A 716 45.75 -6.47 49.72
N LYS A 717 44.82 -5.51 49.50
CA LYS A 717 44.30 -4.41 50.40
C LYS A 717 44.89 -2.97 50.57
N THR A 718 43.97 -1.99 50.35
CA THR A 718 43.59 -0.78 51.17
C THR A 718 44.59 0.38 51.46
N VAL A 719 44.19 1.65 51.70
CA VAL A 719 42.95 2.46 51.42
C VAL A 719 43.19 3.95 51.77
N THR A 720 42.22 4.84 51.46
CA THR A 720 42.03 6.25 51.91
C THR A 720 43.08 7.30 51.48
N ALA A 721 42.80 8.62 51.49
CA ALA A 721 41.60 9.45 51.17
C ALA A 721 41.92 10.94 51.49
N SER A 722 41.26 11.91 50.83
CA SER A 722 40.70 13.15 51.45
C SER A 722 40.04 14.13 50.47
N LYS A 723 39.16 14.98 51.02
CA LYS A 723 38.43 16.16 50.46
C LYS A 723 39.14 17.46 51.01
N PRO A 724 38.65 18.74 50.94
CA PRO A 724 37.44 19.33 50.31
C PRO A 724 37.55 20.75 49.64
N MET A 725 36.41 21.21 49.07
CA MET A 725 35.97 22.65 48.90
C MET A 725 36.72 23.54 47.87
N ALA A 726 36.19 24.70 47.39
CA ALA A 726 35.06 25.55 47.85
C ALA A 726 34.22 26.21 46.69
N LEU A 727 33.26 27.10 47.05
CA LEU A 727 32.43 27.96 46.17
C LEU A 727 32.86 29.45 46.24
N PRO A 728 32.45 30.33 45.29
CA PRO A 728 31.35 31.32 45.49
C PRO A 728 30.37 31.40 44.26
N GLN A 729 29.14 31.96 44.23
CA GLN A 729 28.44 33.11 44.89
C GLN A 729 28.80 34.50 44.26
N GLN A 730 27.91 35.48 43.97
CA GLN A 730 26.43 35.63 43.97
C GLN A 730 26.00 36.92 43.19
N GLN A 731 24.70 37.33 43.28
CA GLN A 731 24.05 38.66 43.06
C GLN A 731 23.26 38.91 41.74
N SER A 732 22.35 39.92 41.67
CA SER A 732 20.98 40.00 42.27
C SER A 732 20.33 41.41 42.14
N SER A 733 19.08 41.54 41.65
CA SER A 733 18.16 42.70 41.92
C SER A 733 16.74 42.48 41.36
N THR A 734 15.72 43.22 41.87
CA THR A 734 14.28 43.10 41.52
C THR A 734 13.62 44.47 41.15
N PRO A 735 12.36 44.86 41.51
CA PRO A 735 11.28 45.09 40.51
C PRO A 735 10.52 46.46 40.58
N GLU A 736 9.61 46.75 39.64
CA GLU A 736 8.56 47.81 39.77
C GLU A 736 7.38 47.69 38.75
N GLU A 737 6.45 48.66 38.73
CA GLU A 737 5.01 48.45 39.03
C GLU A 737 4.00 49.37 38.25
N VAL A 738 2.67 49.32 38.55
CA VAL A 738 1.59 50.29 38.16
C VAL A 738 1.18 50.27 36.64
N ALA A 739 -0.02 50.63 36.11
CA ALA A 739 -1.26 51.34 36.53
C ALA A 739 -2.61 50.66 36.07
N ALA A 740 -3.75 51.40 36.01
CA ALA A 740 -5.12 50.85 35.98
C ALA A 740 -6.28 51.80 35.49
N MET A 741 -7.31 51.23 34.80
CA MET A 741 -8.77 51.62 34.78
C MET A 741 -9.26 53.01 34.21
N PRO A 742 -10.58 53.31 34.02
CA PRO A 742 -11.72 52.52 33.43
C PRO A 742 -12.81 53.30 32.57
N ALA A 743 -13.67 52.54 31.84
CA ALA A 743 -15.10 52.80 31.42
C ALA A 743 -15.46 53.97 30.43
N PHE A 744 -16.56 54.00 29.62
CA PHE A 744 -18.00 53.63 29.83
C PHE A 744 -18.82 53.43 28.50
N ILE A 745 -19.54 52.29 28.32
CA ILE A 745 -20.94 52.03 27.80
C ILE A 745 -21.57 52.91 26.63
N PRO A 746 -22.39 52.41 25.64
CA PRO A 746 -22.45 51.11 24.89
C PRO A 746 -22.80 51.21 23.36
N ALA A 747 -22.78 50.09 22.61
CA ALA A 747 -23.69 49.77 21.47
C ALA A 747 -23.52 48.30 21.02
N ALA A 748 -24.48 47.72 20.28
CA ALA A 748 -24.47 46.31 19.86
C ALA A 748 -24.22 46.12 18.34
N GLY A 749 -23.54 45.02 17.97
CA GLY A 749 -23.31 44.64 16.57
C GLY A 749 -22.58 43.29 16.45
N SER A 750 -23.25 42.28 15.89
CA SER A 750 -22.80 40.88 15.87
C SER A 750 -21.67 40.58 14.88
N SER A 751 -20.58 39.95 15.35
CA SER A 751 -19.86 38.89 14.62
C SER A 751 -18.92 38.15 15.57
N SER A 752 -18.86 36.81 15.48
CA SER A 752 -18.14 35.96 16.43
C SER A 752 -17.13 35.04 15.74
N SER A 753 -15.87 35.09 16.22
CA SER A 753 -14.87 34.01 16.33
C SER A 753 -14.76 32.93 15.23
N GLY A 754 -13.56 32.52 14.80
CA GLY A 754 -12.22 32.83 15.32
C GLY A 754 -11.21 31.87 14.71
N GLY A 755 -9.92 32.22 14.74
CA GLY A 755 -8.88 31.45 14.04
C GLY A 755 -8.46 30.15 14.74
N GLY A 756 -7.89 29.23 13.97
CA GLY A 756 -7.12 28.08 14.47
C GLY A 756 -5.64 28.24 14.16
N ASN A 757 -4.78 28.08 15.16
CA ASN A 757 -3.34 27.89 14.99
C ASN A 757 -2.93 26.51 15.55
N SER A 758 -1.78 26.01 15.12
CA SER A 758 -1.25 24.68 15.42
C SER A 758 -0.39 24.60 16.70
N GLY A 759 -0.19 23.39 17.23
CA GLY A 759 1.10 22.97 17.81
C GLY A 759 1.19 22.62 19.30
N GLY A 760 1.33 21.31 19.60
CA GLY A 760 2.56 20.77 20.21
C GLY A 760 2.72 20.56 21.74
N GLY A 761 2.99 19.30 22.13
CA GLY A 761 3.81 18.89 23.31
C GLY A 761 3.20 18.98 24.73
N THR A 762 3.83 18.50 25.82
CA THR A 762 4.99 17.58 26.08
C THR A 762 5.20 17.46 27.62
N THR A 763 5.83 16.45 28.28
CA THR A 763 6.07 14.99 28.12
C THR A 763 6.68 14.45 29.45
N SER A 764 6.30 13.26 29.95
CA SER A 764 6.97 12.59 31.11
C SER A 764 6.67 11.07 31.16
N SER A 765 7.52 10.16 31.66
CA SER A 765 8.97 10.21 31.97
C SER A 765 9.56 8.81 32.29
N GLY A 766 10.80 8.52 31.83
CA GLY A 766 11.66 7.41 32.30
C GLY A 766 11.53 6.06 31.55
N SER A 767 12.53 5.14 31.58
CA SER A 767 13.93 5.23 32.05
C SER A 767 14.73 3.95 31.71
N SER A 768 16.02 4.09 31.32
CA SER A 768 17.05 2.99 31.16
C SER A 768 16.71 1.85 30.17
N GLY A 769 17.64 1.08 29.59
CA GLY A 769 19.11 1.02 29.65
C GLY A 769 19.66 0.18 28.46
N PRO A 770 20.98 0.02 28.26
CA PRO A 770 21.54 -0.20 26.92
C PRO A 770 22.15 -1.58 26.61
N ALA A 771 22.51 -1.71 25.33
CA ALA A 771 23.55 -2.57 24.73
C ALA A 771 23.20 -4.02 24.36
N ALA A 772 23.72 -4.42 23.20
CA ALA A 772 23.66 -5.75 22.62
C ALA A 772 25.06 -6.20 22.18
N THR A 773 25.31 -7.51 22.14
CA THR A 773 26.21 -8.25 21.23
C THR A 773 25.92 -9.74 21.47
N SER A 774 25.60 -10.61 20.51
CA SER A 774 26.13 -10.85 19.15
C SER A 774 27.51 -11.52 19.11
N THR A 775 27.53 -12.85 18.97
CA THR A 775 28.67 -13.60 18.45
C THR A 775 28.18 -14.67 17.46
N THR A 776 28.46 -14.40 16.19
CA THR A 776 28.68 -15.35 15.09
C THR A 776 29.97 -16.19 15.39
N PRO A 777 30.50 -17.10 14.55
CA PRO A 777 30.26 -17.23 13.10
C PRO A 777 30.36 -18.65 12.47
N ASP A 778 30.36 -18.68 11.12
CA ASP A 778 31.07 -19.62 10.23
C ASP A 778 30.71 -21.13 10.22
N GLU A 779 30.86 -21.89 9.13
CA GLU A 779 31.14 -21.55 7.73
C GLU A 779 30.54 -22.62 6.76
N ASN A 780 30.16 -22.19 5.55
CA ASN A 780 30.61 -22.72 4.26
C ASN A 780 30.86 -24.26 4.10
N THR A 781 30.06 -24.98 3.27
CA THR A 781 30.51 -25.53 1.95
C THR A 781 29.55 -26.52 1.25
N ALA A 782 29.34 -26.26 -0.05
CA ALA A 782 29.39 -27.19 -1.21
C ALA A 782 28.63 -28.56 -1.28
N LYS A 783 27.64 -28.57 -2.21
CA LYS A 783 27.56 -29.41 -3.44
C LYS A 783 26.98 -30.85 -3.48
N SER A 784 26.59 -31.15 -4.72
CA SER A 784 26.42 -32.43 -5.44
C SER A 784 25.17 -33.30 -5.18
N ASP A 785 24.20 -33.11 -6.08
CA ASP A 785 23.78 -34.11 -7.09
C ASP A 785 23.38 -35.53 -6.62
N ASP A 786 22.12 -35.91 -6.85
CA ASP A 786 21.69 -36.67 -8.05
C ASP A 786 20.51 -37.66 -7.79
N LYS A 787 19.79 -38.00 -8.86
CA LYS A 787 18.96 -39.22 -9.06
C LYS A 787 17.75 -39.53 -8.14
N LYS A 788 16.59 -39.19 -8.70
CA LYS A 788 15.58 -40.15 -9.24
C LYS A 788 14.53 -40.84 -8.32
N ASP A 789 13.29 -40.59 -8.73
CA ASP A 789 12.26 -41.57 -9.16
C ASP A 789 11.60 -42.59 -8.21
N GLU A 790 10.27 -42.47 -8.21
CA GLU A 790 9.25 -43.54 -8.18
C GLU A 790 8.93 -44.34 -6.89
N LYS A 791 7.68 -44.13 -6.44
CA LYS A 791 6.66 -45.16 -6.14
C LYS A 791 6.87 -46.10 -4.93
N ALA A 792 5.94 -46.02 -3.97
CA ALA A 792 4.69 -46.81 -3.95
C ALA A 792 4.20 -47.25 -2.55
N VAL A 793 2.88 -47.13 -2.38
CA VAL A 793 1.99 -48.09 -1.67
C VAL A 793 2.29 -48.40 -0.20
N ALA A 794 1.63 -47.60 0.65
CA ALA A 794 0.73 -48.02 1.73
C ALA A 794 0.97 -49.35 2.49
N SER A 795 0.98 -49.22 3.82
CA SER A 795 0.34 -50.19 4.72
C SER A 795 -0.37 -49.45 5.86
N LYS A 796 -1.48 -50.01 6.34
CA LYS A 796 -2.18 -49.52 7.53
C LYS A 796 -1.57 -50.20 8.76
N GLU A 797 -1.50 -49.51 9.89
CA GLU A 797 -1.93 -50.15 11.14
C GLU A 797 -2.48 -49.14 12.15
N THR A 798 -3.41 -49.58 12.98
CA THR A 798 -4.13 -48.77 13.97
C THR A 798 -3.80 -49.23 15.38
N VAL A 799 -3.28 -48.33 16.21
CA VAL A 799 -3.24 -48.48 17.68
C VAL A 799 -3.90 -47.24 18.29
N ALA A 800 -4.63 -47.42 19.39
CA ALA A 800 -5.58 -46.43 19.90
C ALA A 800 -5.18 -45.85 21.26
N LYS A 801 -5.65 -44.62 21.51
CA LYS A 801 -5.88 -43.95 22.81
C LYS A 801 -4.70 -43.91 23.81
N ASN A 802 -4.28 -42.69 24.15
CA ASN A 802 -4.33 -42.23 25.55
C ASN A 802 -4.34 -40.70 25.65
N GLU A 803 -5.47 -40.18 26.13
CA GLU A 803 -5.61 -38.89 26.82
C GLU A 803 -5.70 -39.19 28.34
N PRO A 804 -5.72 -38.21 29.28
CA PRO A 804 -5.62 -36.75 29.09
C PRO A 804 -4.55 -36.07 29.98
N ALA A 805 -4.28 -34.79 29.73
CA ALA A 805 -3.66 -33.90 30.72
C ALA A 805 -4.21 -32.46 30.61
N LYS A 806 -5.18 -32.10 31.47
CA LYS A 806 -5.67 -30.72 31.59
C LYS A 806 -4.62 -29.81 32.23
N LYS A 807 -4.45 -28.59 31.71
CA LYS A 807 -4.06 -27.41 32.50
C LYS A 807 -4.97 -26.24 32.17
N THR A 808 -5.16 -25.33 33.13
CA THR A 808 -6.29 -24.40 33.14
C THR A 808 -5.94 -23.12 33.91
N PHE A 809 -5.88 -22.00 33.17
CA PHE A 809 -6.01 -20.60 33.63
C PHE A 809 -4.93 -19.95 34.52
N CYS A 810 -5.09 -18.62 34.63
CA CYS A 810 -4.36 -17.59 35.38
C CYS A 810 -3.00 -17.17 34.77
N ASN A 811 -2.78 -15.89 34.43
CA ASN A 811 -3.64 -14.68 34.51
C ASN A 811 -3.78 -14.02 33.14
#